data_AF-A0AAW5CGY9-F1
#
_entry.id   AF-A0AAW5CGY9-F1
#
_cell.length_a   1.000
_cell.length_b   1.000
_cell.length_c   1.000
_cell.angle_alpha   90.00
_cell.angle_beta   90.00
_cell.angle_gamma   90.00
#
_symmetry.space_group_name_H-M   'P 1'
#
loop_
_entity.id
_entity.type
_entity.pdbx_description
1 polymer ?
#
loop_
_entity_poly.entity_id
_entity_poly.type
_entity_poly.pdbx_seq_one_letter_code
_entity_poly.pdbx_strand_id
1 'polypeptide(L)'
;MEDIGKVTALINENPYSPDTYGLYLEALQEELIFQYENNEMYRRFCERKSFNPYHKIESIAQIPPIAVSVFKELGFQLRSVPQEDIKLALQSSATSGIPSTIVVDKITSKRQAKVMVKVIQDFIGKERKPFLVMDIDPRSASRKLLGARFAAVTGYLNFASKVGYFLKADQNNVSYFDIEDMQRYVAEISADQPVVVFGFTYILYSNVLKSLQNQHIKIQLPPNSKIIHIGGWKKLENEKISKTLFNSQLADSFGITPEDVIDIYGFTEQMGLNYPDCLCGCKHTSAYTDVVVRDVVTQEILEAGQEGRLEFVTPVPHSYPGNAVLTDDLGVIVAGDCPYGRSGKRFRVSGRLKKAEIRGCGDVLSNKLIFQKSNVKEEKEDCSLEIQYFRHELPAANSPLESLRQIIDQLKNEQTWLSSQPIEALIGLIGKVAQKWNTDSAYAFLKDKGLFFLSSWCSTKHLYEIAELGLRGNLNYMDDFYPFPNSDKHYLKANPRGLVCHWMAGNVQILGLFALVQTILTKNVNLLKVSAKDGGVFSTLLQAFEGESFTTESGYTVLGNDLLKTIAVVYFSKNAVSLGEEMSKSAAVRIAWGGKEAVETVAGYPAPFDSETVVFGPKLSFAVVAKEELSSWQEAKKLARRVSVDISVFDQTGCASPHNLFIEKKGFISPEQFCEILAEVMPKTELQIPKPRVSPEQIASVHSARGIYDFKGKVWGDENLSWTILYAEENELSKPVYSRVIMVHAIDDIRDSLKHVDENIQTIGLAASLERAKEYATQATAMGAARCPSIGRMLNFEMPWDGIILIDRLIRWNTLAGPLV
;
A
#
# COMPACT_ATOMS: atom_id res chain seq x y z
N MET A 1 51.87 16.52 15.03
CA MET A 1 50.77 16.65 14.08
C MET A 1 49.73 15.65 14.51
N GLU A 2 48.64 16.10 15.13
CA GLU A 2 47.50 15.23 15.41
C GLU A 2 46.98 14.68 14.08
N ASP A 3 46.77 13.36 14.01
CA ASP A 3 46.25 12.70 12.82
C ASP A 3 44.82 13.20 12.57
N ILE A 4 44.64 14.05 11.57
CA ILE A 4 43.34 14.60 11.19
C ILE A 4 42.63 13.49 10.41
N GLY A 5 41.67 12.79 11.05
CA GLY A 5 40.92 11.68 10.43
C GLY A 5 40.42 11.99 9.02
N LYS A 6 40.33 10.98 8.14
CA LYS A 6 40.21 11.13 6.68
C LYS A 6 38.94 11.87 6.29
N VAL A 7 37.85 11.69 7.04
CA VAL A 7 36.59 12.43 6.84
C VAL A 7 36.79 13.93 7.05
N THR A 8 37.58 14.34 8.05
CA THR A 8 37.84 15.76 8.29
C THR A 8 38.74 16.35 7.21
N ALA A 9 39.74 15.61 6.74
CA ALA A 9 40.55 16.00 5.59
C ALA A 9 39.67 16.20 4.35
N LEU A 10 38.80 15.23 4.04
CA LEU A 10 37.86 15.32 2.92
C LEU A 10 36.95 16.54 3.04
N ILE A 11 36.28 16.74 4.17
CA ILE A 11 35.38 17.88 4.38
C ILE A 11 36.12 19.22 4.27
N ASN A 12 37.45 19.26 4.45
CA ASN A 12 38.26 20.46 4.28
C ASN A 12 38.60 20.80 2.81
N GLU A 13 38.38 19.88 1.87
CA GLU A 13 38.52 20.12 0.43
C GLU A 13 37.43 21.03 -0.15
N ASN A 14 37.66 21.57 -1.36
CA ASN A 14 36.62 22.29 -2.11
C ASN A 14 35.54 21.28 -2.58
N PRO A 15 34.23 21.61 -2.45
CA PRO A 15 33.14 20.70 -2.79
C PRO A 15 33.12 20.26 -4.26
N TYR A 16 33.78 20.97 -5.18
CA TYR A 16 33.82 20.63 -6.60
C TYR A 16 35.27 20.53 -7.10
N SER A 17 36.17 19.97 -6.29
CA SER A 17 37.53 19.62 -6.70
C SER A 17 37.55 18.29 -7.48
N PRO A 18 38.24 18.19 -8.63
CA PRO A 18 38.23 16.98 -9.47
C PRO A 18 39.04 15.80 -8.91
N ASP A 19 40.01 16.02 -8.02
CA ASP A 19 41.00 15.00 -7.61
C ASP A 19 40.83 14.51 -6.15
N THR A 20 39.59 14.32 -5.68
CA THR A 20 39.33 13.92 -4.28
C THR A 20 38.80 12.49 -4.11
N TYR A 21 38.64 11.72 -5.19
CA TYR A 21 37.95 10.42 -5.15
C TYR A 21 38.66 9.38 -4.27
N GLY A 22 40.00 9.33 -4.31
CA GLY A 22 40.78 8.43 -3.44
C GLY A 22 40.57 8.74 -1.95
N LEU A 23 40.67 10.02 -1.57
CA LEU A 23 40.41 10.47 -0.20
C LEU A 23 38.94 10.24 0.21
N TYR A 24 38.00 10.38 -0.73
CA TYR A 24 36.59 10.07 -0.51
C TYR A 24 36.38 8.60 -0.15
N LEU A 25 36.99 7.66 -0.90
CA LEU A 25 36.90 6.23 -0.59
C LEU A 25 37.57 5.88 0.74
N GLU A 26 38.73 6.47 1.06
CA GLU A 26 39.38 6.27 2.36
C GLU A 26 38.51 6.75 3.53
N ALA A 27 37.93 7.96 3.40
CA ALA A 27 37.02 8.52 4.40
C ALA A 27 35.72 7.70 4.55
N LEU A 28 35.20 7.17 3.44
CA LEU A 28 34.04 6.30 3.43
C LEU A 28 34.34 4.97 4.13
N GLN A 29 35.48 4.35 3.83
CA GLN A 29 35.89 3.12 4.47
C GLN A 29 36.07 3.30 6.00
N GLU A 30 36.70 4.40 6.44
CA GLU A 30 36.82 4.74 7.87
C GLU A 30 35.46 4.73 8.59
N GLU A 31 34.45 5.36 8.00
CA GLU A 31 33.11 5.42 8.60
C GLU A 31 32.38 4.08 8.53
N LEU A 32 32.48 3.34 7.43
CA LEU A 32 31.83 2.03 7.32
C LEU A 32 32.39 1.03 8.34
N ILE A 33 33.70 1.10 8.64
CA ILE A 33 34.33 0.33 9.73
C ILE A 33 33.75 0.78 11.07
N PHE A 34 33.68 2.09 11.34
CA PHE A 34 33.08 2.61 12.56
C PHE A 34 31.63 2.13 12.75
N GLN A 35 30.80 2.18 11.69
CA GLN A 35 29.43 1.68 11.73
C GLN A 35 29.39 0.18 12.06
N TYR A 36 30.26 -0.62 11.45
CA TYR A 36 30.33 -2.07 11.67
C TYR A 36 30.75 -2.43 13.10
N GLU A 37 31.67 -1.66 13.67
CA GLU A 37 32.15 -1.87 15.04
C GLU A 37 31.13 -1.43 16.10
N ASN A 38 30.37 -0.36 15.85
CA ASN A 38 29.56 0.30 16.88
C ASN A 38 28.04 0.11 16.70
N ASN A 39 27.58 -0.51 15.62
CA ASN A 39 26.16 -0.77 15.37
C ASN A 39 25.93 -2.25 15.06
N GLU A 40 25.33 -2.95 16.03
CA GLU A 40 25.10 -4.40 15.92
C GLU A 40 24.15 -4.76 14.76
N MET A 41 23.11 -3.96 14.52
CA MET A 41 22.17 -4.22 13.41
C MET A 41 22.85 -4.03 12.05
N TYR A 42 23.69 -3.01 11.91
CA TYR A 42 24.46 -2.78 10.70
C TYR A 42 25.54 -3.87 10.49
N ARG A 43 26.18 -4.34 11.56
CA ARG A 43 27.10 -5.48 11.48
C ARG A 43 26.41 -6.73 10.93
N ARG A 44 25.24 -7.08 11.47
CA ARG A 44 24.41 -8.21 11.01
C ARG A 44 24.01 -8.05 9.54
N PHE A 45 23.62 -6.83 9.14
CA PHE A 45 23.33 -6.50 7.75
C PHE A 45 24.55 -6.75 6.84
N CYS A 46 25.74 -6.29 7.23
CA CYS A 46 26.98 -6.49 6.48
C CYS A 46 27.31 -7.98 6.34
N GLU A 47 27.25 -8.75 7.42
CA GLU A 47 27.50 -10.20 7.43
C GLU A 47 26.56 -10.94 6.45
N ARG A 48 25.27 -10.59 6.44
CA ARG A 48 24.27 -11.20 5.54
C ARG A 48 24.46 -10.82 4.09
N LYS A 49 24.88 -9.59 3.83
CA LYS A 49 25.25 -9.12 2.49
C LYS A 49 26.64 -9.58 2.08
N SER A 50 27.33 -10.37 2.91
CA SER A 50 28.71 -10.80 2.67
C SER A 50 29.66 -9.63 2.41
N PHE A 51 29.40 -8.49 3.06
CA PHE A 51 30.18 -7.27 2.94
C PHE A 51 31.08 -7.10 4.16
N ASN A 52 32.38 -6.93 3.93
CA ASN A 52 33.36 -6.69 4.98
C ASN A 52 34.02 -5.31 4.76
N PRO A 53 33.73 -4.29 5.61
CA PRO A 53 34.26 -2.94 5.42
C PRO A 53 35.78 -2.82 5.65
N TYR A 54 36.43 -3.84 6.24
CA TYR A 54 37.89 -3.87 6.37
C TYR A 54 38.60 -4.20 5.05
N HIS A 55 37.89 -4.81 4.07
CA HIS A 55 38.44 -4.98 2.73
C HIS A 55 38.49 -3.64 2.01
N LYS A 56 39.57 -3.41 1.24
CA LYS A 56 39.76 -2.18 0.48
C LYS A 56 38.57 -1.93 -0.46
N ILE A 57 37.95 -0.76 -0.33
CA ILE A 57 36.85 -0.33 -1.20
C ILE A 57 37.44 0.36 -2.43
N GLU A 58 37.25 -0.24 -3.61
CA GLU A 58 37.72 0.30 -4.89
C GLU A 58 36.62 1.07 -5.62
N SER A 59 35.35 0.76 -5.32
CA SER A 59 34.19 1.41 -5.91
C SER A 59 33.00 1.36 -4.94
N ILE A 60 32.18 2.41 -4.97
CA ILE A 60 30.93 2.45 -4.21
C ILE A 60 29.95 1.33 -4.59
N ALA A 61 30.11 0.72 -5.77
CA ALA A 61 29.30 -0.41 -6.22
C ALA A 61 29.42 -1.65 -5.32
N GLN A 62 30.53 -1.76 -4.57
CA GLN A 62 30.79 -2.86 -3.63
C GLN A 62 29.99 -2.73 -2.32
N ILE A 63 29.43 -1.55 -2.05
CA ILE A 63 28.75 -1.26 -0.77
C ILE A 63 27.27 -1.63 -0.92
N PRO A 64 26.72 -2.49 -0.04
CA PRO A 64 25.32 -2.83 -0.07
C PRO A 64 24.45 -1.63 0.35
N PRO A 65 23.44 -1.24 -0.46
CA PRO A 65 22.61 -0.09 -0.15
C PRO A 65 21.65 -0.35 1.02
N ILE A 66 21.38 0.69 1.81
CA ILE A 66 20.36 0.69 2.86
C ILE A 66 19.12 1.42 2.36
N ALA A 67 18.00 0.70 2.23
CA ALA A 67 16.75 1.29 1.79
C ALA A 67 16.19 2.29 2.82
N VAL A 68 15.58 3.39 2.35
CA VAL A 68 14.90 4.37 3.21
C VAL A 68 13.83 3.78 4.13
N SER A 69 13.26 2.61 3.78
CA SER A 69 12.31 1.88 4.62
C SER A 69 12.92 1.41 5.95
N VAL A 70 14.23 1.14 5.99
CA VAL A 70 14.94 0.74 7.22
C VAL A 70 14.93 1.89 8.23
N PHE A 71 15.14 3.14 7.79
CA PHE A 71 15.09 4.31 8.67
C PHE A 71 13.68 4.68 9.14
N LYS A 72 12.64 4.31 8.37
CA LYS A 72 11.23 4.47 8.78
C LYS A 72 10.88 3.52 9.91
N GLU A 73 11.35 2.26 9.82
CA GLU A 73 11.00 1.21 10.77
C GLU A 73 11.91 1.21 12.01
N LEU A 74 13.22 1.34 11.80
CA LEU A 74 14.24 1.10 12.84
C LEU A 74 14.96 2.38 13.29
N GLY A 75 14.60 3.56 12.79
CA GLY A 75 15.42 4.77 12.86
C GLY A 75 16.08 5.10 14.22
N PHE A 76 15.35 4.98 15.34
CA PHE A 76 15.92 5.20 16.68
C PHE A 76 16.89 4.10 17.14
N GLN A 77 16.68 2.87 16.67
CA GLN A 77 17.47 1.69 17.01
C GLN A 77 18.77 1.61 16.20
N LEU A 78 18.88 2.35 15.09
CA LEU A 78 20.06 2.40 14.22
C LEU A 78 21.18 3.32 14.77
N ARG A 79 21.25 3.57 16.07
CA ARG A 79 22.30 4.41 16.65
C ARG A 79 23.65 3.68 16.67
N SER A 80 24.70 4.39 16.30
CA SER A 80 26.10 3.92 16.32
C SER A 80 26.92 4.59 17.40
N VAL A 81 26.25 5.35 18.28
CA VAL A 81 26.83 6.08 19.40
C VAL A 81 26.00 5.86 20.67
N PRO A 82 26.57 6.10 21.86
CA PRO A 82 25.83 6.07 23.12
C PRO A 82 24.63 7.02 23.12
N GLN A 83 23.61 6.69 23.92
CA GLN A 83 22.34 7.42 23.93
C GLN A 83 22.53 8.86 24.44
N GLU A 84 23.45 9.03 25.39
CA GLU A 84 23.86 10.29 26.01
C GLU A 84 24.52 11.27 25.04
N ASP A 85 25.10 10.79 23.94
CA ASP A 85 25.75 11.61 22.92
C ASP A 85 24.77 12.15 21.87
N ILE A 86 23.56 11.59 21.83
CA ILE A 86 22.50 11.99 20.90
C ILE A 86 21.93 13.34 21.36
N LYS A 87 22.03 14.34 20.48
CA LYS A 87 21.54 15.70 20.74
C LYS A 87 20.14 15.95 20.20
N LEU A 88 19.80 15.28 19.11
CA LEU A 88 18.59 15.54 18.36
C LEU A 88 18.16 14.27 17.62
N ALA A 89 16.85 14.06 17.53
CA ALA A 89 16.25 13.15 16.57
C ALA A 89 15.54 13.95 15.49
N LEU A 90 15.75 13.58 14.23
CA LEU A 90 15.15 14.24 13.08
C LEU A 90 14.20 13.28 12.39
N GLN A 91 13.06 13.82 11.96
CA GLN A 91 12.04 13.06 11.25
C GLN A 91 11.74 13.71 9.90
N SER A 92 11.54 12.88 8.88
CA SER A 92 11.11 13.35 7.56
C SER A 92 9.66 13.85 7.57
N SER A 93 9.30 14.70 6.60
CA SER A 93 7.92 15.16 6.42
C SER A 93 7.07 14.07 5.74
N ALA A 94 6.63 13.06 6.48
CA ALA A 94 5.72 12.06 5.95
C ALA A 94 4.29 12.61 5.83
N THR A 95 3.73 12.65 4.63
CA THR A 95 2.37 13.17 4.38
C THR A 95 1.27 12.11 4.54
N SER A 96 1.60 10.84 4.74
CA SER A 96 0.62 9.74 4.85
C SER A 96 1.23 8.42 5.39
N GLY A 97 2.21 8.47 6.29
CA GLY A 97 2.85 7.25 6.84
C GLY A 97 3.89 7.53 7.92
N ILE A 98 4.66 6.48 8.27
CA ILE A 98 5.73 6.56 9.26
C ILE A 98 6.91 7.35 8.66
N PRO A 99 7.32 8.47 9.29
CA PRO A 99 8.47 9.23 8.83
C PRO A 99 9.78 8.49 9.12
N SER A 100 10.73 8.57 8.19
CA SER A 100 12.12 8.17 8.46
C SER A 100 12.65 8.95 9.65
N THR A 101 13.34 8.27 10.56
CA THR A 101 13.95 8.88 11.73
C THR A 101 15.46 8.64 11.71
N ILE A 102 16.23 9.68 12.03
CA ILE A 102 17.68 9.58 12.28
C ILE A 102 18.04 10.22 13.62
N VAL A 103 19.11 9.75 14.23
CA VAL A 103 19.66 10.30 15.48
C VAL A 103 20.96 11.05 15.18
N VAL A 104 21.12 12.24 15.74
CA VAL A 104 22.24 13.14 15.43
C VAL A 104 23.04 13.46 16.68
N ASP A 105 24.33 13.12 16.64
CA ASP A 105 25.31 13.47 17.68
C ASP A 105 26.06 14.78 17.35
N LYS A 106 27.04 15.14 18.18
CA LYS A 106 27.88 16.33 17.98
C LYS A 106 28.74 16.24 16.72
N ILE A 107 29.30 15.08 16.41
CA ILE A 107 30.20 14.88 15.26
C ILE A 107 29.41 14.99 13.96
N THR A 108 28.32 14.23 13.85
CA THR A 108 27.41 14.26 12.69
C THR A 108 26.90 15.67 12.44
N SER A 109 26.36 16.35 13.47
CA SER A 109 25.86 17.72 13.34
C SER A 109 26.92 18.70 12.80
N LYS A 110 28.16 18.61 13.31
CA LYS A 110 29.27 19.46 12.84
C LYS A 110 29.66 19.16 11.39
N ARG A 111 29.75 17.88 11.00
CA ARG A 111 30.09 17.46 9.63
C ARG A 111 29.03 17.92 8.64
N GLN A 112 27.75 17.66 8.95
CA GLN A 112 26.60 18.08 8.14
C GLN A 112 26.57 19.60 7.95
N ALA A 113 26.77 20.38 9.02
CA ALA A 113 26.81 21.84 8.93
C ALA A 113 27.97 22.33 8.05
N LYS A 114 29.18 21.78 8.22
CA LYS A 114 30.35 22.17 7.42
C LYS A 114 30.17 21.89 5.93
N VAL A 115 29.71 20.68 5.58
CA VAL A 115 29.48 20.29 4.19
C VAL A 115 28.42 21.15 3.54
N MET A 116 27.28 21.36 4.24
CA MET A 116 26.23 22.27 3.78
C MET A 116 26.78 23.67 3.52
N VAL A 117 27.56 24.23 4.45
CA VAL A 117 28.14 25.57 4.30
C VAL A 117 28.99 25.66 3.03
N LYS A 118 29.87 24.68 2.82
CA LYS A 118 30.76 24.69 1.66
C LYS A 118 30.02 24.57 0.33
N VAL A 119 29.04 23.67 0.23
CA VAL A 119 28.25 23.51 -0.99
C VAL A 119 27.43 24.77 -1.27
N ILE A 120 26.67 25.27 -0.30
CA ILE A 120 25.77 26.41 -0.51
C ILE A 120 26.54 27.72 -0.78
N GLN A 121 27.68 27.95 -0.13
CA GLN A 121 28.50 29.14 -0.39
C GLN A 121 29.02 29.23 -1.84
N ASP A 122 29.11 28.11 -2.56
CA ASP A 122 29.46 28.10 -3.98
C ASP A 122 28.34 28.67 -4.88
N PHE A 123 27.09 28.67 -4.40
CA PHE A 123 25.92 29.16 -5.15
C PHE A 123 25.47 30.55 -4.71
N ILE A 124 25.53 30.85 -3.41
CA ILE A 124 25.10 32.15 -2.86
C ILE A 124 26.26 33.05 -2.42
N GLY A 125 27.51 32.61 -2.54
CA GLY A 125 28.70 33.35 -2.09
C GLY A 125 29.03 33.16 -0.61
N LYS A 126 30.24 33.56 -0.21
CA LYS A 126 30.79 33.34 1.14
C LYS A 126 30.25 34.29 2.21
N GLU A 127 29.80 35.47 1.81
CA GLU A 127 29.31 36.50 2.72
C GLU A 127 27.89 36.19 3.22
N ARG A 128 27.65 36.48 4.51
CA ARG A 128 26.32 36.36 5.12
C ARG A 128 25.39 37.44 4.56
N LYS A 129 24.19 37.05 4.13
CA LYS A 129 23.19 37.94 3.49
C LYS A 129 21.92 38.05 4.32
N PRO A 130 21.10 39.10 4.19
CA PRO A 130 19.76 39.10 4.76
C PRO A 130 18.94 37.95 4.16
N PHE A 131 18.32 37.14 5.01
CA PHE A 131 17.43 36.04 4.60
C PHE A 131 15.98 36.41 4.79
N LEU A 132 15.20 36.17 3.75
CA LEU A 132 13.76 36.32 3.76
C LEU A 132 13.13 34.93 3.75
N VAL A 133 12.77 34.44 4.94
CA VAL A 133 12.25 33.09 5.14
C VAL A 133 10.74 33.09 4.93
N MET A 134 10.29 32.33 3.93
CA MET A 134 8.89 32.11 3.60
C MET A 134 8.32 30.97 4.45
N ASP A 135 8.43 31.13 5.76
CA ASP A 135 7.85 30.25 6.77
C ASP A 135 7.50 31.03 8.05
N ILE A 136 6.87 30.36 9.00
CA ILE A 136 6.46 30.94 10.28
C ILE A 136 7.69 31.18 11.16
N ASP A 137 7.70 32.30 11.89
CA ASP A 137 8.77 32.58 12.87
C ASP A 137 8.79 31.47 13.94
N PRO A 138 9.91 30.75 14.12
CA PRO A 138 10.02 29.69 15.11
C PRO A 138 9.91 30.19 16.56
N ARG A 139 10.00 31.50 16.80
CA ARG A 139 9.80 32.15 18.10
C ARG A 139 8.33 32.46 18.39
N SER A 140 7.44 32.32 17.41
CA SER A 140 6.02 32.60 17.56
C SER A 140 5.27 31.49 18.30
N ALA A 141 4.07 31.81 18.80
CA ALA A 141 3.15 30.83 19.40
C ALA A 141 2.75 29.71 18.43
N SER A 142 2.85 29.96 17.12
CA SER A 142 2.48 29.04 16.04
C SER A 142 3.63 28.14 15.56
N ARG A 143 4.75 28.07 16.29
CA ARG A 143 5.93 27.21 15.97
C ARG A 143 5.56 25.76 15.62
N LYS A 144 4.49 25.21 16.21
CA LYS A 144 4.02 23.84 15.96
C LYS A 144 3.72 23.56 14.47
N LEU A 145 3.39 24.59 13.67
CA LEU A 145 3.08 24.46 12.24
C LEU A 145 4.32 24.22 11.34
N LEU A 146 5.53 24.37 11.88
CA LEU A 146 6.77 24.15 11.13
C LEU A 146 7.08 22.66 10.91
N GLY A 147 6.80 21.81 11.91
CA GLY A 147 7.13 20.38 11.88
C GLY A 147 8.58 20.12 11.45
N ALA A 148 8.79 19.19 10.51
CA ALA A 148 10.12 18.87 9.96
C ALA A 148 10.81 20.04 9.22
N ARG A 149 10.06 21.05 8.77
CA ARG A 149 10.62 22.23 8.06
C ARG A 149 11.53 23.05 8.96
N PHE A 150 11.30 23.03 10.27
CA PHE A 150 12.11 23.74 11.26
C PHE A 150 13.59 23.35 11.19
N ALA A 151 13.87 22.05 11.08
CA ALA A 151 15.26 21.56 11.03
C ALA A 151 15.99 22.05 9.77
N ALA A 152 15.30 22.04 8.61
CA ALA A 152 15.85 22.56 7.37
C ALA A 152 16.10 24.07 7.44
N VAL A 153 15.10 24.86 7.86
CA VAL A 153 15.22 26.32 8.02
C VAL A 153 16.42 26.66 8.90
N THR A 154 16.54 26.02 10.07
CA THR A 154 17.60 26.28 11.04
C THR A 154 18.99 26.08 10.43
N GLY A 155 19.17 25.09 9.55
CA GLY A 155 20.43 24.88 8.85
C GLY A 155 20.84 26.07 7.98
N TYR A 156 19.90 26.63 7.21
CA TYR A 156 20.15 27.76 6.31
C TYR A 156 20.33 29.10 7.05
N LEU A 157 19.92 29.22 8.31
CA LEU A 157 20.15 30.43 9.10
C LEU A 157 21.65 30.71 9.34
N ASN A 158 22.53 29.72 9.18
CA ASN A 158 23.98 29.91 9.27
C ASN A 158 24.53 30.89 8.20
N PHE A 159 23.82 31.04 7.07
CA PHE A 159 24.17 31.96 6.00
C PHE A 159 23.59 33.37 6.20
N ALA A 160 22.72 33.57 7.18
CA ALA A 160 21.95 34.79 7.32
C ALA A 160 22.64 35.84 8.18
N SER A 161 22.75 37.09 7.73
CA SER A 161 23.20 38.23 8.57
C SER A 161 22.06 38.82 9.39
N LYS A 162 20.87 38.92 8.78
CA LYS A 162 19.57 39.29 9.38
C LYS A 162 18.52 38.30 8.84
N VAL A 163 17.47 38.02 9.61
CA VAL A 163 16.40 37.08 9.21
C VAL A 163 15.05 37.77 9.34
N GLY A 164 14.24 37.74 8.29
CA GLY A 164 12.82 38.08 8.31
C GLY A 164 11.95 36.85 8.05
N TYR A 165 10.79 36.76 8.70
CA TYR A 165 9.81 35.67 8.54
C TYR A 165 8.48 36.24 8.07
N PHE A 166 8.02 35.81 6.89
CA PHE A 166 6.93 36.46 6.17
C PHE A 166 5.66 35.62 6.02
N LEU A 167 5.62 34.44 6.64
CA LEU A 167 4.33 33.77 6.87
C LEU A 167 3.84 34.01 8.29
N LYS A 168 2.58 34.40 8.40
CA LYS A 168 1.87 34.50 9.68
C LYS A 168 0.78 33.44 9.73
N ALA A 169 0.21 33.24 10.91
CA ALA A 169 -0.94 32.37 11.13
C ALA A 169 -2.12 33.21 11.61
N ASP A 170 -3.31 32.94 11.09
CA ASP A 170 -4.54 33.55 11.58
C ASP A 170 -5.03 32.89 12.89
N GLN A 171 -6.19 33.33 13.40
CA GLN A 171 -6.80 32.79 14.62
C GLN A 171 -7.16 31.30 14.53
N ASN A 172 -7.28 30.76 13.31
CA ASN A 172 -7.57 29.36 13.01
C ASN A 172 -6.31 28.53 12.70
N ASN A 173 -5.11 29.09 12.89
CA ASN A 173 -3.83 28.50 12.53
C ASN A 173 -3.63 28.26 11.02
N VAL A 174 -4.36 28.96 10.16
CA VAL A 174 -4.14 28.94 8.71
C VAL A 174 -3.01 29.91 8.39
N SER A 175 -2.01 29.41 7.66
CA SER A 175 -0.84 30.21 7.27
C SER A 175 -1.18 31.11 6.07
N TYR A 176 -0.78 32.38 6.12
CA TYR A 176 -0.88 33.33 5.02
C TYR A 176 0.42 34.12 4.84
N PHE A 177 0.63 34.67 3.64
CA PHE A 177 1.81 35.48 3.30
C PHE A 177 1.56 36.96 3.59
N ASP A 178 2.44 37.55 4.39
CA ASP A 178 2.37 38.96 4.81
C ASP A 178 3.21 39.81 3.86
N ILE A 179 2.55 40.27 2.79
CA ILE A 179 3.16 41.03 1.70
C ILE A 179 3.69 42.39 2.20
N GLU A 180 2.92 43.08 3.05
CA GLU A 180 3.28 44.40 3.56
C GLU A 180 4.51 44.35 4.47
N ASP A 181 4.61 43.35 5.34
CA ASP A 181 5.80 43.12 6.18
C ASP A 181 7.04 42.84 5.31
N MET A 182 6.89 42.05 4.24
CA MET A 182 7.99 41.79 3.30
C MET A 182 8.41 43.05 2.53
N GLN A 183 7.47 43.82 2.01
CA GLN A 183 7.77 45.06 1.29
C GLN A 183 8.48 46.07 2.18
N ARG A 184 8.03 46.24 3.43
CA ARG A 184 8.71 47.09 4.42
C ARG A 184 10.11 46.59 4.70
N TYR A 185 10.29 45.29 4.94
CA TYR A 185 11.60 44.72 5.20
C TYR A 185 12.56 44.88 4.03
N VAL A 186 12.10 44.69 2.79
CA VAL A 186 12.93 44.90 1.59
C VAL A 186 13.29 46.37 1.41
N ALA A 187 12.38 47.30 1.70
CA ALA A 187 12.63 48.74 1.62
C ALA A 187 13.66 49.24 2.66
N GLU A 188 13.81 48.55 3.79
CA GLU A 188 14.83 48.84 4.80
C GLU A 188 16.24 48.34 4.42
N ILE A 189 16.36 47.46 3.43
CA ILE A 189 17.63 46.91 2.98
C ILE A 189 18.26 47.87 1.97
N SER A 190 19.58 48.06 2.05
CA SER A 190 20.30 48.87 1.07
C SER A 190 20.12 48.33 -0.34
N ALA A 191 19.90 49.20 -1.32
CA ALA A 191 19.65 48.81 -2.71
C ALA A 191 20.76 47.96 -3.33
N ASP A 192 22.01 48.09 -2.85
CA ASP A 192 23.16 47.33 -3.31
C ASP A 192 23.42 46.04 -2.52
N GLN A 193 22.63 45.76 -1.48
CA GLN A 193 22.81 44.60 -0.62
C GLN A 193 21.95 43.42 -1.10
N PRO A 194 22.53 42.37 -1.70
CA PRO A 194 21.78 41.21 -2.17
C PRO A 194 21.17 40.43 -1.01
N VAL A 195 19.99 39.87 -1.23
CA VAL A 195 19.26 39.06 -0.25
C VAL A 195 19.07 37.63 -0.73
N VAL A 196 18.70 36.74 0.19
CA VAL A 196 18.30 35.37 -0.15
C VAL A 196 16.89 35.10 0.35
N VAL A 197 15.97 34.85 -0.57
CA VAL A 197 14.64 34.32 -0.21
C VAL A 197 14.77 32.81 -0.04
N PHE A 198 14.27 32.28 1.08
CA PHE A 198 14.32 30.85 1.36
C PHE A 198 12.92 30.32 1.68
N GLY A 199 12.52 29.20 1.06
CA GLY A 199 11.24 28.57 1.37
C GLY A 199 11.11 27.15 0.85
N PHE A 200 10.04 26.45 1.24
CA PHE A 200 9.72 25.15 0.66
C PHE A 200 8.95 25.34 -0.63
N THR A 201 9.21 24.52 -1.67
CA THR A 201 8.63 24.71 -3.02
C THR A 201 7.12 24.84 -2.98
N TYR A 202 6.43 23.94 -2.26
CA TYR A 202 4.97 23.99 -2.13
C TYR A 202 4.49 25.30 -1.47
N ILE A 203 5.18 25.77 -0.43
CA ILE A 203 4.80 26.97 0.32
C ILE A 203 5.01 28.23 -0.52
N LEU A 204 6.16 28.31 -1.20
CA LEU A 204 6.45 29.38 -2.14
C LEU A 204 5.40 29.43 -3.26
N TYR A 205 4.93 28.28 -3.73
CA TYR A 205 3.84 28.25 -4.71
C TYR A 205 2.48 28.65 -4.09
N SER A 206 2.03 27.93 -3.06
CA SER A 206 0.65 28.03 -2.55
C SER A 206 0.38 29.32 -1.81
N ASN A 207 1.35 29.83 -1.05
CA ASN A 207 1.15 30.97 -0.16
C ASN A 207 1.78 32.25 -0.73
N VAL A 208 2.94 32.16 -1.38
CA VAL A 208 3.66 33.36 -1.83
C VAL A 208 3.27 33.71 -3.27
N LEU A 209 3.56 32.84 -4.23
CA LEU A 209 3.34 33.10 -5.65
C LEU A 209 1.86 33.31 -5.99
N LYS A 210 0.97 32.41 -5.53
CA LYS A 210 -0.48 32.57 -5.73
C LYS A 210 -0.99 33.89 -5.13
N SER A 211 -0.51 34.30 -3.95
CA SER A 211 -0.94 35.56 -3.33
C SER A 211 -0.47 36.78 -4.11
N LEU A 212 0.78 36.80 -4.56
CA LEU A 212 1.32 37.87 -5.39
C LEU A 212 0.59 37.98 -6.73
N GLN A 213 0.31 36.85 -7.38
CA GLN A 213 -0.44 36.81 -8.64
C GLN A 213 -1.89 37.26 -8.47
N ASN A 214 -2.59 36.79 -7.45
CA ASN A 214 -3.99 37.14 -7.19
C ASN A 214 -4.18 38.63 -6.87
N GLN A 215 -3.18 39.26 -6.23
CA GLN A 215 -3.21 40.69 -5.91
C GLN A 215 -2.51 41.55 -6.98
N HIS A 216 -1.96 40.93 -8.04
CA HIS A 216 -1.16 41.58 -9.08
C HIS A 216 0.02 42.42 -8.52
N ILE A 217 0.65 41.92 -7.45
CA ILE A 217 1.78 42.59 -6.78
C ILE A 217 3.11 41.97 -7.24
N LYS A 218 4.11 42.82 -7.48
CA LYS A 218 5.52 42.42 -7.65
C LYS A 218 6.37 43.04 -6.55
N ILE A 219 7.36 42.30 -6.07
CA ILE A 219 8.32 42.77 -5.05
C ILE A 219 9.71 42.76 -5.66
N GLN A 220 10.23 43.92 -6.06
CA GLN A 220 11.56 44.01 -6.65
C GLN A 220 12.64 43.74 -5.59
N LEU A 221 13.40 42.66 -5.75
CA LEU A 221 14.57 42.38 -4.90
C LEU A 221 15.80 43.17 -5.37
N PRO A 222 16.76 43.46 -4.48
CA PRO A 222 18.05 44.02 -4.84
C PRO A 222 18.78 43.18 -5.92
N PRO A 223 19.60 43.78 -6.80
CA PRO A 223 20.39 43.04 -7.78
C PRO A 223 21.24 41.94 -7.15
N ASN A 224 21.46 40.85 -7.88
CA ASN A 224 22.18 39.64 -7.43
C ASN A 224 21.52 38.89 -6.25
N SER A 225 20.27 39.20 -5.91
CA SER A 225 19.50 38.40 -4.95
C SER A 225 19.16 37.03 -5.52
N LYS A 226 19.03 36.04 -4.64
CA LYS A 226 18.75 34.64 -5.01
C LYS A 226 17.50 34.13 -4.31
N ILE A 227 16.80 33.19 -4.92
CA ILE A 227 15.75 32.41 -4.25
C ILE A 227 16.25 30.98 -4.13
N ILE A 228 16.30 30.46 -2.92
CA ILE A 228 16.55 29.04 -2.67
C ILE A 228 15.25 28.39 -2.24
N HIS A 229 14.94 27.25 -2.85
CA HIS A 229 13.84 26.43 -2.39
C HIS A 229 14.17 24.94 -2.30
N ILE A 230 13.52 24.25 -1.38
CA ILE A 230 13.78 22.84 -1.08
C ILE A 230 12.47 22.08 -0.83
N GLY A 231 12.33 20.91 -1.45
CA GLY A 231 11.26 19.95 -1.18
C GLY A 231 9.83 20.44 -1.47
N GLY A 232 8.87 19.51 -1.46
CA GLY A 232 7.44 19.83 -1.62
C GLY A 232 6.88 19.73 -3.04
N TRP A 233 7.69 19.34 -4.03
CA TRP A 233 7.24 19.06 -5.40
C TRP A 233 6.06 18.08 -5.47
N LYS A 234 6.02 17.08 -4.58
CA LYS A 234 4.91 16.11 -4.48
C LYS A 234 3.53 16.75 -4.33
N LYS A 235 3.42 17.85 -3.59
CA LYS A 235 2.12 18.52 -3.38
C LYS A 235 1.68 19.33 -4.61
N LEU A 236 2.59 19.57 -5.55
CA LEU A 236 2.34 20.31 -6.80
C LEU A 236 2.06 19.39 -7.99
N GLU A 237 2.30 18.08 -7.88
CA GLU A 237 2.01 17.10 -8.94
C GLU A 237 0.55 17.17 -9.40
N ASN A 238 -0.40 17.30 -8.46
CA ASN A 238 -1.83 17.43 -8.75
C ASN A 238 -2.19 18.75 -9.44
N GLU A 239 -1.37 19.78 -9.29
CA GLU A 239 -1.57 21.11 -9.89
C GLU A 239 -0.91 21.19 -11.29
N LYS A 240 -0.23 20.13 -11.75
CA LYS A 240 0.47 20.03 -13.05
C LYS A 240 1.46 21.18 -13.31
N ILE A 241 2.07 21.72 -12.25
CA ILE A 241 3.05 22.80 -12.34
C ILE A 241 4.43 22.23 -12.65
N SER A 242 5.00 22.64 -13.79
CA SER A 242 6.38 22.29 -14.14
C SER A 242 7.38 23.18 -13.41
N LYS A 243 8.59 22.65 -13.22
CA LYS A 243 9.69 23.37 -12.59
C LYS A 243 10.06 24.66 -13.32
N THR A 244 10.14 24.60 -14.65
CA THR A 244 10.45 25.77 -15.48
C THR A 244 9.39 26.86 -15.33
N LEU A 245 8.10 26.50 -15.31
CA LEU A 245 7.02 27.45 -15.12
C LEU A 245 7.08 28.08 -13.73
N PHE A 246 7.24 27.27 -12.68
CA PHE A 246 7.36 27.74 -11.31
C PHE A 246 8.52 28.73 -11.13
N ASN A 247 9.72 28.37 -11.58
CA ASN A 247 10.90 29.25 -11.45
C ASN A 247 10.72 30.56 -12.22
N SER A 248 10.17 30.51 -13.43
CA SER A 248 9.95 31.71 -14.25
C SER A 248 8.93 32.67 -13.62
N GLN A 249 7.82 32.13 -13.10
CA GLN A 249 6.80 32.94 -12.43
C GLN A 249 7.31 33.55 -11.12
N LEU A 250 8.08 32.77 -10.35
CA LEU A 250 8.67 33.25 -9.10
C LEU A 250 9.71 34.35 -9.38
N ALA A 251 10.54 34.16 -10.40
CA ALA A 251 11.52 35.16 -10.85
C ALA A 251 10.84 36.47 -11.28
N ASP A 252 9.76 36.39 -12.06
CA ASP A 252 8.98 37.57 -12.49
C ASP A 252 8.32 38.31 -11.31
N SER A 253 7.79 37.57 -10.33
CA SER A 253 7.18 38.18 -9.13
C SER A 253 8.20 38.89 -8.23
N PHE A 254 9.47 38.48 -8.26
CA PHE A 254 10.54 39.04 -7.43
C PHE A 254 11.54 39.93 -8.18
N GLY A 255 11.36 40.11 -9.49
CA GLY A 255 12.22 40.95 -10.32
C GLY A 255 13.66 40.43 -10.45
N ILE A 256 13.84 39.11 -10.50
CA ILE A 256 15.14 38.44 -10.69
C ILE A 256 15.11 37.57 -11.95
N THR A 257 16.22 36.90 -12.26
CA THR A 257 16.28 35.96 -13.39
C THR A 257 15.91 34.54 -12.97
N PRO A 258 15.33 33.70 -13.85
CA PRO A 258 15.06 32.30 -13.53
C PRO A 258 16.29 31.50 -13.07
N GLU A 259 17.49 31.89 -13.52
CA GLU A 259 18.78 31.33 -13.13
C GLU A 259 19.14 31.62 -11.66
N ASP A 260 18.52 32.64 -11.06
CA ASP A 260 18.66 33.00 -9.64
C ASP A 260 17.70 32.22 -8.72
N VAL A 261 16.80 31.41 -9.29
CA VAL A 261 15.88 30.52 -8.57
C VAL A 261 16.45 29.11 -8.52
N ILE A 262 16.99 28.75 -7.36
CA ILE A 262 17.80 27.56 -7.14
C ILE A 262 16.99 26.51 -6.35
N ASP A 263 16.62 25.44 -7.05
CA ASP A 263 16.02 24.25 -6.43
C ASP A 263 17.11 23.37 -5.82
N ILE A 264 16.92 23.01 -4.55
CA ILE A 264 17.84 22.15 -3.81
C ILE A 264 17.16 20.81 -3.53
N TYR A 265 17.83 19.74 -3.95
CA TYR A 265 17.46 18.40 -3.53
C TYR A 265 18.24 18.01 -2.27
N GLY A 266 17.59 17.27 -1.39
CA GLY A 266 18.13 16.77 -0.13
C GLY A 266 17.05 15.96 0.59
N PHE A 267 17.48 15.05 1.47
CA PHE A 267 16.59 14.14 2.19
C PHE A 267 17.11 13.89 3.62
N THR A 268 16.24 13.39 4.49
CA THR A 268 16.49 13.36 5.95
C THR A 268 17.63 12.43 6.31
N GLU A 269 17.72 11.25 5.69
CA GLU A 269 18.69 10.19 5.96
C GLU A 269 20.14 10.60 5.66
N GLN A 270 20.33 11.69 4.90
CA GLN A 270 21.64 12.31 4.64
C GLN A 270 21.55 13.84 4.80
N MET A 271 20.92 14.31 5.87
CA MET A 271 20.74 15.74 6.12
C MET A 271 22.08 16.50 6.05
N GLY A 272 22.04 17.73 5.51
CA GLY A 272 23.22 18.59 5.33
C GLY A 272 23.90 18.42 3.97
N LEU A 273 23.73 17.29 3.30
CA LEU A 273 24.10 17.13 1.89
C LEU A 273 23.01 17.74 1.02
N ASN A 274 23.38 18.77 0.27
CA ASN A 274 22.48 19.53 -0.59
C ASN A 274 22.96 19.44 -2.02
N TYR A 275 22.01 19.35 -2.95
CA TYR A 275 22.27 19.24 -4.38
C TYR A 275 21.51 20.37 -5.10
N PRO A 276 22.10 21.58 -5.15
CA PRO A 276 21.50 22.70 -5.85
C PRO A 276 21.53 22.49 -7.36
N ASP A 277 20.58 23.10 -8.05
CA ASP A 277 20.57 23.11 -9.51
C ASP A 277 21.78 23.82 -10.09
N CYS A 278 22.36 23.21 -11.12
CA CYS A 278 23.28 23.88 -12.02
C CYS A 278 22.52 24.39 -13.26
N LEU A 279 23.06 25.43 -13.88
CA LEU A 279 22.55 26.04 -15.11
C LEU A 279 22.46 25.05 -16.30
N CYS A 280 23.14 23.90 -16.25
CA CYS A 280 22.97 22.84 -17.25
C CYS A 280 21.68 22.01 -17.10
N GLY A 281 20.84 22.34 -16.11
CA GLY A 281 19.61 21.60 -15.81
C GLY A 281 19.85 20.25 -15.12
N CYS A 282 21.04 20.06 -14.53
CA CYS A 282 21.39 18.89 -13.73
C CYS A 282 21.79 19.29 -12.31
N LYS A 283 21.75 18.33 -11.41
CA LYS A 283 22.40 18.41 -10.09
C LYS A 283 23.74 17.69 -10.16
N HIS A 284 24.67 18.07 -9.30
CA HIS A 284 26.03 17.51 -9.27
C HIS A 284 26.33 16.96 -7.89
N THR A 285 26.99 15.81 -7.84
CA THR A 285 27.63 15.38 -6.59
C THR A 285 28.76 16.33 -6.22
N SER A 286 28.98 16.50 -4.92
CA SER A 286 30.17 17.19 -4.40
C SER A 286 31.27 16.17 -4.11
N ALA A 287 32.48 16.62 -3.80
CA ALA A 287 33.61 15.81 -3.34
C ALA A 287 33.27 14.91 -2.13
N TYR A 288 32.18 15.19 -1.41
CA TYR A 288 31.77 14.48 -0.20
C TYR A 288 30.75 13.36 -0.45
N THR A 289 30.29 13.19 -1.68
CA THR A 289 29.22 12.26 -2.00
C THR A 289 29.34 11.73 -3.42
N ASP A 290 28.80 10.54 -3.64
CA ASP A 290 28.61 9.99 -4.97
C ASP A 290 27.20 9.41 -5.09
N VAL A 291 26.73 9.27 -6.33
CA VAL A 291 25.38 8.82 -6.65
C VAL A 291 25.42 7.72 -7.71
N VAL A 292 24.58 6.71 -7.57
CA VAL A 292 24.30 5.73 -8.62
C VAL A 292 22.80 5.59 -8.82
N VAL A 293 22.43 5.08 -10.00
CA VAL A 293 21.05 4.75 -10.32
C VAL A 293 20.95 3.23 -10.36
N ARG A 294 19.96 2.66 -9.67
CA ARG A 294 19.72 1.21 -9.64
C ARG A 294 18.39 0.84 -10.30
N ASP A 295 18.39 -0.30 -10.98
CA ASP A 295 17.16 -0.89 -11.50
C ASP A 295 16.17 -1.17 -10.36
N VAL A 296 14.89 -0.93 -10.60
CA VAL A 296 13.84 -1.11 -9.57
C VAL A 296 13.64 -2.58 -9.23
N VAL A 297 13.87 -3.47 -10.19
CA VAL A 297 13.65 -4.92 -10.09
C VAL A 297 14.93 -5.64 -9.71
N THR A 298 16.00 -5.49 -10.49
CA THR A 298 17.26 -6.24 -10.30
C THR A 298 18.17 -5.62 -9.25
N GLN A 299 17.99 -4.33 -8.92
CA GLN A 299 18.90 -3.52 -8.11
C GLN A 299 20.33 -3.39 -8.65
N GLU A 300 20.57 -3.82 -9.88
CA GLU A 300 21.85 -3.60 -10.56
C GLU A 300 22.04 -2.11 -10.86
N ILE A 301 23.30 -1.67 -10.90
CA ILE A 301 23.64 -0.29 -11.25
C ILE A 301 23.40 -0.10 -12.75
N LEU A 302 22.65 0.93 -13.09
CA LEU A 302 22.29 1.28 -14.45
C LEU A 302 23.34 2.22 -15.08
N GLU A 303 23.45 2.14 -16.40
CA GLU A 303 24.30 3.02 -17.18
C GLU A 303 23.71 4.44 -17.27
N ALA A 304 24.55 5.41 -17.65
CA ALA A 304 24.08 6.79 -17.82
C ALA A 304 22.98 6.88 -18.89
N GLY A 305 21.93 7.67 -18.59
CA GLY A 305 20.74 7.83 -19.43
C GLY A 305 19.59 6.88 -19.08
N GLN A 306 19.83 5.82 -18.31
CA GLN A 306 18.78 4.91 -17.84
C GLN A 306 18.17 5.42 -16.52
N GLU A 307 16.85 5.28 -16.39
CA GLU A 307 16.10 5.72 -15.21
C GLU A 307 15.92 4.59 -14.20
N GLY A 308 16.12 4.90 -12.92
CA GLY A 308 15.98 3.97 -11.81
C GLY A 308 16.00 4.68 -10.47
N ARG A 309 16.14 3.94 -9.38
CA ARG A 309 16.18 4.49 -8.01
C ARG A 309 17.53 5.11 -7.74
N LEU A 310 17.53 6.29 -7.13
CA LEU A 310 18.75 6.98 -6.74
C LEU A 310 19.30 6.41 -5.42
N GLU A 311 20.57 6.01 -5.44
CA GLU A 311 21.36 5.69 -4.26
C GLU A 311 22.43 6.76 -4.07
N PHE A 312 22.54 7.28 -2.85
CA PHE A 312 23.56 8.27 -2.46
C PHE A 312 24.51 7.70 -1.42
N VAL A 313 25.81 7.88 -1.65
CA VAL A 313 26.88 7.34 -0.81
C VAL A 313 27.75 8.46 -0.26
N THR A 314 28.03 8.48 1.05
CA THR A 314 28.81 9.53 1.72
C THR A 314 29.39 9.12 3.09
N PRO A 315 30.59 9.61 3.46
CA PRO A 315 31.17 9.45 4.80
C PRO A 315 30.61 10.44 5.85
N VAL A 316 29.65 11.30 5.52
CA VAL A 316 29.24 12.37 6.45
C VAL A 316 28.52 11.85 7.72
N PRO A 317 27.54 10.91 7.63
CA PRO A 317 26.87 10.36 8.80
C PRO A 317 27.82 9.55 9.69
N HIS A 318 27.77 9.82 11.00
CA HIS A 318 28.57 9.12 12.00
C HIS A 318 27.70 8.42 13.06
N SER A 319 26.67 9.09 13.58
CA SER A 319 25.83 8.56 14.67
C SER A 319 24.85 7.46 14.27
N TYR A 320 24.77 7.12 12.98
CA TYR A 320 23.90 6.09 12.41
C TYR A 320 24.44 5.66 11.03
N PRO A 321 24.10 4.47 10.51
CA PRO A 321 24.58 3.96 9.24
C PRO A 321 23.84 4.61 8.05
N GLY A 322 23.99 5.93 7.89
CA GLY A 322 23.42 6.72 6.79
C GLY A 322 24.30 6.78 5.54
N ASN A 323 25.35 5.97 5.47
CA ASN A 323 26.47 6.16 4.55
C ASN A 323 26.17 5.71 3.12
N ALA A 324 25.27 4.75 2.89
CA ALA A 324 24.84 4.28 1.57
C ALA A 324 23.33 4.12 1.55
N VAL A 325 22.60 5.13 1.06
CA VAL A 325 21.14 5.20 1.18
C VAL A 325 20.48 5.08 -0.19
N LEU A 326 19.66 4.04 -0.36
CA LEU A 326 18.81 3.85 -1.53
C LEU A 326 17.43 4.47 -1.29
N THR A 327 17.16 5.54 -2.03
CA THR A 327 15.95 6.35 -1.91
C THR A 327 14.75 5.69 -2.60
N ASP A 328 13.56 6.23 -2.35
CA ASP A 328 12.37 5.93 -3.17
C ASP A 328 12.31 6.85 -4.40
N ASP A 329 13.26 7.78 -4.56
CA ASP A 329 13.26 8.79 -5.62
C ASP A 329 13.88 8.22 -6.90
N LEU A 330 13.24 8.52 -8.03
CA LEU A 330 13.65 8.06 -9.36
C LEU A 330 14.48 9.14 -10.04
N GLY A 331 15.48 8.72 -10.80
CA GLY A 331 16.35 9.63 -11.52
C GLY A 331 17.26 8.94 -12.53
N VAL A 332 18.05 9.76 -13.21
CA VAL A 332 18.98 9.36 -14.26
C VAL A 332 20.37 9.96 -13.99
N ILE A 333 21.43 9.21 -14.29
CA ILE A 333 22.78 9.77 -14.43
C ILE A 333 22.87 10.39 -15.83
N VAL A 334 23.43 11.59 -15.92
CA VAL A 334 23.65 12.30 -17.20
C VAL A 334 25.13 12.22 -17.55
N ALA A 335 25.44 11.65 -18.71
CA ALA A 335 26.82 11.49 -19.19
C ALA A 335 27.46 12.83 -19.61
N GLY A 336 28.78 12.84 -19.61
CA GLY A 336 29.62 13.96 -20.06
C GLY A 336 29.83 15.05 -19.01
N ASP A 337 30.81 15.92 -19.25
CA ASP A 337 31.19 16.99 -18.34
C ASP A 337 30.15 18.11 -18.30
N CYS A 338 30.15 18.88 -17.22
CA CYS A 338 29.29 20.04 -17.10
C CYS A 338 29.81 21.17 -18.03
N PRO A 339 28.95 21.75 -18.90
CA PRO A 339 29.37 22.87 -19.76
C PRO A 339 29.74 24.13 -18.97
N TYR A 340 29.38 24.20 -17.69
CA TYR A 340 29.73 25.30 -16.78
C TYR A 340 30.93 24.98 -15.86
N GLY A 341 31.69 23.91 -16.17
CA GLY A 341 32.94 23.56 -15.47
C GLY A 341 32.77 23.00 -14.06
N ARG A 342 31.54 22.70 -13.62
CA ARG A 342 31.27 22.05 -12.32
C ARG A 342 31.62 20.56 -12.41
N SER A 343 32.54 20.13 -11.55
CA SER A 343 32.93 18.71 -11.44
C SER A 343 31.88 17.89 -10.69
N GLY A 344 32.11 16.58 -10.60
CA GLY A 344 31.21 15.63 -9.96
C GLY A 344 30.21 15.01 -10.93
N LYS A 345 29.58 13.92 -10.49
CA LYS A 345 28.64 13.15 -11.30
C LYS A 345 27.33 13.94 -11.46
N ARG A 346 26.84 14.02 -12.69
CA ARG A 346 25.61 14.74 -13.05
C ARG A 346 24.41 13.83 -12.95
N PHE A 347 23.34 14.29 -12.32
CA PHE A 347 22.09 13.53 -12.22
C PHE A 347 20.86 14.44 -12.27
N ARG A 348 19.70 13.84 -12.57
CA ARG A 348 18.38 14.48 -12.48
C ARG A 348 17.44 13.61 -11.66
N VAL A 349 16.54 14.27 -10.93
CA VAL A 349 15.45 13.61 -10.19
C VAL A 349 14.20 13.75 -11.03
N SER A 350 13.62 12.61 -11.44
CA SER A 350 12.43 12.54 -12.30
C SER A 350 11.13 12.51 -11.50
N GLY A 351 11.17 11.98 -10.29
CA GLY A 351 9.99 11.81 -9.44
C GLY A 351 10.26 10.81 -8.32
N ARG A 352 9.19 10.14 -7.86
CA ARG A 352 9.29 9.12 -6.81
C ARG A 352 8.57 7.85 -7.24
N LEU A 353 9.11 6.70 -6.86
CA LEU A 353 8.48 5.42 -7.08
C LEU A 353 7.10 5.42 -6.41
N LYS A 354 6.07 5.06 -7.18
CA LYS A 354 4.72 4.91 -6.65
C LYS A 354 4.72 3.77 -5.64
N LYS A 355 3.99 3.93 -4.54
CA LYS A 355 3.75 2.80 -3.63
C LYS A 355 2.98 1.73 -4.39
N ALA A 356 3.30 0.47 -4.12
CA ALA A 356 2.47 -0.63 -4.59
C ALA A 356 1.02 -0.35 -4.15
N GLU A 357 0.08 -0.41 -5.09
CA GLU A 357 -1.33 -0.41 -4.73
C GLU A 357 -1.56 -1.55 -3.74
N ILE A 358 -2.27 -1.29 -2.65
CA ILE A 358 -2.66 -2.33 -1.71
C ILE A 358 -3.74 -3.15 -2.42
N ARG A 359 -3.32 -4.31 -2.91
CA ARG A 359 -4.11 -5.14 -3.84
C ARG A 359 -4.83 -6.30 -3.17
N GLY A 360 -4.62 -6.57 -1.87
CA GLY A 360 -5.35 -7.62 -1.15
C GLY A 360 -6.35 -7.04 -0.15
N CYS A 361 -7.23 -7.91 0.37
CA CYS A 361 -8.23 -7.50 1.36
C CYS A 361 -7.63 -7.02 2.69
N GLY A 362 -6.33 -7.22 2.94
CA GLY A 362 -5.63 -7.02 4.23
C GLY A 362 -5.37 -5.59 4.73
N ASP A 363 -5.93 -4.54 4.15
CA ASP A 363 -5.57 -3.15 4.54
C ASP A 363 -6.35 -2.62 5.75
N VAL A 364 -6.20 -3.25 6.93
CA VAL A 364 -7.02 -2.91 8.11
C VAL A 364 -6.24 -2.29 9.28
N LEU A 365 -4.91 -2.40 9.29
CA LEU A 365 -4.06 -1.94 10.40
C LEU A 365 -4.02 -0.41 10.60
N SER A 366 -4.75 0.36 9.79
CA SER A 366 -4.66 1.84 9.76
C SER A 366 -5.97 2.60 10.02
N ASN A 367 -7.01 2.00 10.63
CA ASN A 367 -8.11 2.64 11.39
C ASN A 367 -9.40 1.81 11.28
N LYS A 368 -10.16 1.66 12.38
CA LYS A 368 -11.52 1.06 12.39
C LYS A 368 -12.43 1.72 11.33
N LEU A 369 -13.35 0.94 10.75
CA LEU A 369 -14.43 1.45 9.90
C LEU A 369 -15.25 2.46 10.70
N ILE A 370 -15.29 3.72 10.25
CA ILE A 370 -16.08 4.77 10.88
C ILE A 370 -16.95 5.35 9.78
N PHE A 371 -18.25 5.04 9.84
CA PHE A 371 -19.25 5.60 8.94
C PHE A 371 -19.53 7.07 9.31
N GLN A 372 -18.61 7.95 8.96
CA GLN A 372 -18.85 9.39 8.97
C GLN A 372 -19.12 9.84 7.54
N LYS A 373 -20.12 10.71 7.34
CA LYS A 373 -20.28 11.44 6.08
C LYS A 373 -19.03 12.31 5.88
N SER A 374 -18.10 11.82 5.09
CA SER A 374 -17.01 12.65 4.59
C SER A 374 -17.59 13.63 3.57
N ASN A 375 -17.25 14.91 3.71
CA ASN A 375 -17.51 15.90 2.68
C ASN A 375 -16.68 15.50 1.44
N VAL A 376 -17.33 14.87 0.47
CA VAL A 376 -16.75 14.54 -0.82
C VAL A 376 -16.30 15.84 -1.46
N LYS A 377 -15.00 15.96 -1.78
CA LYS A 377 -14.47 17.08 -2.55
C LYS A 377 -15.18 17.13 -3.90
N GLU A 378 -15.50 18.34 -4.37
CA GLU A 378 -16.08 18.62 -5.68
C GLU A 378 -15.15 18.16 -6.83
N GLU A 379 -15.09 16.85 -7.08
CA GLU A 379 -14.64 16.31 -8.35
C GLU A 379 -15.83 16.25 -9.31
N LYS A 380 -15.56 16.48 -10.60
CA LYS A 380 -16.59 16.44 -11.65
C LYS A 380 -17.21 15.04 -11.69
N GLU A 381 -18.53 14.95 -11.54
CA GLU A 381 -19.26 13.67 -11.53
C GLU A 381 -19.06 12.94 -12.87
N ASP A 382 -18.67 11.66 -12.78
CA ASP A 382 -18.56 10.77 -13.94
C ASP A 382 -19.92 10.10 -14.15
N CYS A 383 -20.56 10.32 -15.28
CA CYS A 383 -21.88 9.74 -15.55
C CYS A 383 -21.81 8.53 -16.49
N SER A 384 -20.64 7.94 -16.76
CA SER A 384 -20.53 6.81 -17.68
C SER A 384 -21.05 5.49 -17.08
N LEU A 385 -21.83 4.75 -17.88
CA LEU A 385 -22.27 3.39 -17.59
C LEU A 385 -21.86 2.48 -18.74
N GLU A 386 -21.14 1.42 -18.43
CA GLU A 386 -20.78 0.36 -19.35
C GLU A 386 -21.58 -0.90 -18.99
N ILE A 387 -22.32 -1.45 -19.96
CA ILE A 387 -23.07 -2.69 -19.79
C ILE A 387 -22.20 -3.82 -20.33
N GLN A 388 -21.66 -4.65 -19.43
CA GLN A 388 -20.76 -5.75 -19.80
C GLN A 388 -21.51 -7.04 -20.11
N TYR A 389 -22.65 -7.26 -19.45
CA TYR A 389 -23.50 -8.42 -19.70
C TYR A 389 -24.95 -8.13 -19.35
N PHE A 390 -25.86 -8.29 -20.31
CA PHE A 390 -27.30 -8.19 -20.11
C PHE A 390 -28.03 -8.88 -21.28
N ARG A 391 -29.07 -9.68 -20.99
CA ARG A 391 -29.76 -10.52 -22.01
C ARG A 391 -31.04 -9.92 -22.59
N HIS A 392 -31.44 -8.74 -22.12
CA HIS A 392 -32.60 -8.04 -22.66
C HIS A 392 -32.16 -6.89 -23.57
N GLU A 393 -32.98 -6.62 -24.57
CA GLU A 393 -32.83 -5.41 -25.38
C GLU A 393 -33.33 -4.21 -24.58
N LEU A 394 -32.53 -3.15 -24.52
CA LEU A 394 -32.90 -1.91 -23.87
C LEU A 394 -33.47 -0.93 -24.90
N PRO A 395 -34.58 -0.24 -24.59
CA PRO A 395 -35.02 0.91 -25.37
C PRO A 395 -33.91 1.98 -25.45
N ALA A 396 -34.01 2.87 -26.45
CA ALA A 396 -33.13 4.03 -26.50
C ALA A 396 -33.29 4.88 -25.23
N ALA A 397 -32.22 5.07 -24.48
CA ALA A 397 -32.18 5.85 -23.25
C ALA A 397 -31.47 7.19 -23.51
N ASN A 398 -31.96 8.26 -22.90
CA ASN A 398 -31.40 9.61 -23.03
C ASN A 398 -30.23 9.86 -22.07
N SER A 399 -30.02 8.96 -21.10
CA SER A 399 -28.92 9.04 -20.16
C SER A 399 -28.46 7.67 -19.64
N PRO A 400 -27.22 7.56 -19.14
CA PRO A 400 -26.73 6.37 -18.43
C PRO A 400 -27.56 5.99 -17.20
N LEU A 401 -28.09 6.99 -16.47
CA LEU A 401 -28.99 6.75 -15.32
C LEU A 401 -30.32 6.13 -15.75
N GLU A 402 -30.90 6.60 -16.86
CA GLU A 402 -32.11 6.01 -17.45
C GLU A 402 -31.86 4.57 -17.91
N SER A 403 -30.70 4.30 -18.52
CA SER A 403 -30.29 2.95 -18.90
C SER A 403 -30.20 2.02 -17.68
N LEU A 404 -29.61 2.49 -16.57
CA LEU A 404 -29.53 1.73 -15.32
C LEU A 404 -30.91 1.41 -14.74
N ARG A 405 -31.85 2.37 -14.77
CA ARG A 405 -33.23 2.15 -14.32
C ARG A 405 -33.96 1.10 -15.15
N GLN A 406 -33.83 1.16 -16.47
CA GLN A 406 -34.41 0.17 -17.36
C GLN A 406 -33.87 -1.25 -17.09
N ILE A 407 -32.56 -1.39 -16.83
CA ILE A 407 -31.96 -2.66 -16.40
C ILE A 407 -32.59 -3.15 -15.08
N ILE A 408 -32.68 -2.28 -14.08
CA ILE A 408 -33.25 -2.59 -12.76
C ILE A 408 -34.71 -3.06 -12.88
N ASP A 409 -35.54 -2.35 -13.66
CA ASP A 409 -36.94 -2.68 -13.85
C ASP A 409 -37.10 -4.02 -14.55
N GLN A 410 -36.31 -4.28 -15.58
CA GLN A 410 -36.34 -5.54 -16.29
C GLN A 410 -35.89 -6.71 -15.41
N LEU A 411 -34.84 -6.54 -14.59
CA LEU A 411 -34.44 -7.56 -13.62
C LEU A 411 -35.57 -7.86 -12.62
N LYS A 412 -36.26 -6.84 -12.11
CA LYS A 412 -37.41 -7.02 -11.21
C LYS A 412 -38.56 -7.78 -11.87
N ASN A 413 -38.79 -7.58 -13.18
CA ASN A 413 -39.81 -8.33 -13.93
C ASN A 413 -39.50 -9.84 -14.00
N GLU A 414 -38.22 -10.22 -14.07
CA GLU A 414 -37.80 -11.62 -14.10
C GLU A 414 -37.88 -12.32 -12.73
N GLN A 415 -38.12 -11.58 -11.64
CA GLN A 415 -38.21 -12.12 -10.28
C GLN A 415 -39.27 -13.21 -10.15
N THR A 416 -40.43 -13.05 -10.81
CA THR A 416 -41.52 -14.04 -10.75
C THR A 416 -41.10 -15.36 -11.38
N TRP A 417 -40.40 -15.32 -12.52
CA TRP A 417 -39.89 -16.53 -13.17
C TRP A 417 -38.84 -17.22 -12.30
N LEU A 418 -37.89 -16.48 -11.73
CA LEU A 418 -36.84 -17.08 -10.91
C LEU A 418 -37.42 -17.71 -9.63
N SER A 419 -38.39 -17.06 -8.99
CA SER A 419 -39.10 -17.57 -7.82
C SER A 419 -39.82 -18.91 -8.08
N SER A 420 -40.28 -19.15 -9.31
CA SER A 420 -41.00 -20.38 -9.66
C SER A 420 -40.10 -21.58 -9.99
N GLN A 421 -38.78 -21.38 -10.09
CA GLN A 421 -37.86 -22.48 -10.41
C GLN A 421 -37.65 -23.37 -9.17
N PRO A 422 -37.67 -24.70 -9.29
CA PRO A 422 -37.27 -25.59 -8.20
C PRO A 422 -35.80 -25.38 -7.82
N ILE A 423 -35.48 -25.33 -6.52
CA ILE A 423 -34.08 -25.12 -6.08
C ILE A 423 -33.15 -26.22 -6.60
N GLU A 424 -33.64 -27.47 -6.66
CA GLU A 424 -32.91 -28.61 -7.23
C GLU A 424 -32.48 -28.35 -8.69
N ALA A 425 -33.38 -27.79 -9.50
CA ALA A 425 -33.09 -27.51 -10.91
C ALA A 425 -31.96 -26.47 -11.04
N LEU A 426 -31.97 -25.43 -10.19
CA LEU A 426 -30.93 -24.41 -10.13
C LEU A 426 -29.58 -24.99 -9.69
N ILE A 427 -29.56 -25.82 -8.63
CA ILE A 427 -28.35 -26.50 -8.15
C ILE A 427 -27.76 -27.39 -9.25
N GLY A 428 -28.60 -28.18 -9.92
CA GLY A 428 -28.17 -29.06 -11.01
C GLY A 428 -27.59 -28.31 -12.21
N LEU A 429 -28.24 -27.23 -12.64
CA LEU A 429 -27.76 -26.39 -13.73
C LEU A 429 -26.40 -25.76 -13.40
N ILE A 430 -26.26 -25.16 -12.21
CA ILE A 430 -24.99 -24.55 -11.78
C ILE A 430 -23.89 -25.62 -11.67
N GLY A 431 -24.20 -26.80 -11.13
CA GLY A 431 -23.26 -27.91 -11.05
C GLY A 431 -22.78 -28.41 -12.43
N LYS A 432 -23.67 -28.42 -13.43
CA LYS A 432 -23.31 -28.74 -14.82
C LYS A 432 -22.38 -27.68 -15.43
N VAL A 433 -22.68 -26.40 -15.21
CA VAL A 433 -21.82 -25.30 -15.65
C VAL A 433 -20.46 -25.33 -14.95
N ALA A 434 -20.42 -25.68 -13.67
CA ALA A 434 -19.19 -25.83 -12.91
C ALA A 434 -18.25 -26.89 -13.55
N GLN A 435 -18.81 -28.00 -14.06
CA GLN A 435 -18.03 -29.00 -14.79
C GLN A 435 -17.51 -28.45 -16.14
N LYS A 436 -18.32 -27.68 -16.85
CA LYS A 436 -17.94 -27.02 -18.12
C LYS A 436 -16.78 -26.07 -17.94
N TRP A 437 -16.79 -25.23 -16.90
CA TRP A 437 -15.65 -24.33 -16.59
C TRP A 437 -14.32 -25.08 -16.47
N ASN A 438 -14.31 -26.31 -15.94
CA ASN A 438 -13.09 -27.07 -15.76
C ASN A 438 -12.62 -27.81 -17.04
N THR A 439 -13.56 -28.17 -17.92
CA THR A 439 -13.31 -29.05 -19.07
C THR A 439 -13.14 -28.29 -20.38
N ASP A 440 -13.79 -27.14 -20.54
CA ASP A 440 -13.75 -26.35 -21.77
C ASP A 440 -12.50 -25.44 -21.81
N SER A 441 -11.74 -25.58 -22.90
CA SER A 441 -10.54 -24.79 -23.17
C SER A 441 -10.79 -23.28 -23.23
N ALA A 442 -12.02 -22.83 -23.50
CA ALA A 442 -12.39 -21.41 -23.52
C ALA A 442 -12.14 -20.72 -22.18
N TYR A 443 -12.17 -21.45 -21.07
CA TYR A 443 -11.94 -20.92 -19.71
C TYR A 443 -10.52 -21.16 -19.20
N ALA A 444 -9.63 -21.77 -19.98
CA ALA A 444 -8.29 -22.15 -19.52
C ALA A 444 -7.46 -20.96 -19.00
N PHE A 445 -7.70 -19.74 -19.53
CA PHE A 445 -7.03 -18.51 -19.08
C PHE A 445 -7.39 -18.10 -17.63
N LEU A 446 -8.43 -18.70 -17.03
CA LEU A 446 -8.84 -18.48 -15.64
C LEU A 446 -8.25 -19.52 -14.68
N LYS A 447 -7.54 -20.55 -15.16
CA LYS A 447 -6.96 -21.60 -14.29
C LYS A 447 -6.09 -21.01 -13.18
N ASP A 448 -5.22 -20.07 -13.54
CA ASP A 448 -4.33 -19.39 -12.59
C ASP A 448 -5.06 -18.35 -11.71
N LYS A 449 -6.34 -18.07 -12.01
CA LYS A 449 -7.21 -17.18 -11.23
C LYS A 449 -8.14 -17.93 -10.27
N GLY A 450 -7.95 -19.24 -10.08
CA GLY A 450 -8.73 -20.05 -9.14
C GLY A 450 -9.94 -20.75 -9.74
N LEU A 451 -10.01 -20.94 -11.06
CA LEU A 451 -11.13 -21.59 -11.73
C LEU A 451 -11.42 -23.00 -11.20
N PHE A 452 -10.38 -23.78 -10.90
CA PHE A 452 -10.55 -25.10 -10.31
C PHE A 452 -11.25 -25.03 -8.95
N PHE A 453 -10.85 -24.06 -8.12
CA PHE A 453 -11.46 -23.83 -6.83
C PHE A 453 -12.94 -23.43 -6.97
N LEU A 454 -13.26 -22.52 -7.91
CA LEU A 454 -14.64 -22.15 -8.23
C LEU A 454 -15.48 -23.35 -8.68
N SER A 455 -14.96 -24.14 -9.62
CA SER A 455 -15.64 -25.32 -10.14
C SER A 455 -15.93 -26.34 -9.03
N SER A 456 -14.95 -26.60 -8.17
CA SER A 456 -15.11 -27.50 -7.03
C SER A 456 -16.15 -26.98 -6.03
N TRP A 457 -16.12 -25.68 -5.74
CA TRP A 457 -17.07 -25.03 -4.82
C TRP A 457 -18.49 -25.03 -5.41
N CYS A 458 -18.64 -24.81 -6.71
CA CYS A 458 -19.93 -24.87 -7.40
C CYS A 458 -20.39 -26.29 -7.75
N SER A 459 -19.72 -27.33 -7.24
CA SER A 459 -20.17 -28.70 -7.46
C SER A 459 -21.56 -28.93 -6.87
N THR A 460 -22.39 -29.72 -7.55
CA THR A 460 -23.77 -30.05 -7.13
C THR A 460 -23.82 -30.44 -5.66
N LYS A 461 -22.92 -31.33 -5.22
CA LYS A 461 -22.83 -31.79 -3.83
C LYS A 461 -22.61 -30.64 -2.85
N HIS A 462 -21.62 -29.78 -3.10
CA HIS A 462 -21.29 -28.66 -2.21
C HIS A 462 -22.42 -27.63 -2.14
N LEU A 463 -23.10 -27.38 -3.27
CA LEU A 463 -24.24 -26.46 -3.32
C LEU A 463 -25.43 -26.98 -2.50
N TYR A 464 -25.69 -28.29 -2.50
CA TYR A 464 -26.68 -28.89 -1.59
C TYR A 464 -26.30 -28.67 -0.12
N GLU A 465 -25.05 -28.93 0.25
CA GLU A 465 -24.57 -28.76 1.63
C GLU A 465 -24.71 -27.30 2.11
N ILE A 466 -24.36 -26.32 1.27
CA ILE A 466 -24.53 -24.89 1.58
C ILE A 466 -26.01 -24.52 1.69
N ALA A 467 -26.84 -24.95 0.73
CA ALA A 467 -28.25 -24.64 0.70
C ALA A 467 -28.99 -25.23 1.91
N GLU A 468 -28.70 -26.48 2.25
CA GLU A 468 -29.28 -27.18 3.41
C GLU A 468 -28.92 -26.45 4.71
N LEU A 469 -27.64 -26.09 4.90
CA LEU A 469 -27.21 -25.32 6.06
C LEU A 469 -27.92 -23.96 6.15
N GLY A 470 -28.01 -23.23 5.03
CA GLY A 470 -28.64 -21.92 4.96
C GLY A 470 -30.17 -21.95 5.12
N LEU A 471 -30.80 -23.06 4.74
CA LEU A 471 -32.25 -23.28 4.78
C LEU A 471 -32.65 -24.18 5.95
N ARG A 472 -31.94 -24.10 7.09
CA ARG A 472 -32.29 -24.77 8.35
C ARG A 472 -32.51 -26.29 8.22
N GLY A 473 -31.72 -26.94 7.37
CA GLY A 473 -31.75 -28.38 7.17
C GLY A 473 -32.83 -28.88 6.19
N ASN A 474 -33.57 -28.01 5.50
CA ASN A 474 -34.56 -28.43 4.52
C ASN A 474 -34.63 -27.47 3.32
N LEU A 475 -34.08 -27.94 2.21
CA LEU A 475 -34.01 -27.26 0.92
C LEU A 475 -35.40 -26.82 0.41
N ASN A 476 -36.41 -27.66 0.67
CA ASN A 476 -37.73 -27.51 0.10
C ASN A 476 -38.49 -26.30 0.67
N TYR A 477 -38.01 -25.71 1.78
CA TYR A 477 -38.52 -24.42 2.25
C TYR A 477 -38.40 -23.32 1.19
N MET A 478 -37.45 -23.43 0.25
CA MET A 478 -37.31 -22.44 -0.83
C MET A 478 -38.41 -22.56 -1.90
N ASP A 479 -39.08 -23.71 -1.97
CA ASP A 479 -40.07 -24.03 -3.00
C ASP A 479 -41.50 -23.90 -2.45
N ASP A 480 -41.76 -24.45 -1.25
CA ASP A 480 -43.09 -24.43 -0.64
C ASP A 480 -43.09 -24.35 0.90
N PHE A 481 -44.28 -24.32 1.49
CA PHE A 481 -44.49 -24.48 2.92
C PHE A 481 -44.27 -25.92 3.35
N TYR A 482 -43.25 -26.15 4.18
CA TYR A 482 -42.98 -27.45 4.80
C TYR A 482 -43.09 -27.37 6.32
N PRO A 483 -43.38 -28.49 7.01
CA PRO A 483 -43.45 -28.53 8.46
C PRO A 483 -42.16 -28.02 9.11
N PHE A 484 -42.29 -27.23 10.17
CA PHE A 484 -41.17 -26.77 11.01
C PHE A 484 -40.50 -27.98 11.69
N PRO A 485 -39.19 -27.95 11.99
CA PRO A 485 -38.54 -29.06 12.67
C PRO A 485 -39.25 -29.41 14.00
N ASN A 486 -39.79 -30.62 14.07
CA ASN A 486 -40.57 -31.15 15.20
C ASN A 486 -41.99 -30.55 15.37
N SER A 487 -42.62 -30.02 14.32
CA SER A 487 -44.03 -29.59 14.38
C SER A 487 -44.79 -29.86 13.08
N ASP A 488 -45.91 -30.58 13.19
CA ASP A 488 -46.82 -30.85 12.06
C ASP A 488 -47.91 -29.78 11.89
N LYS A 489 -47.95 -28.80 12.81
CA LYS A 489 -48.97 -27.74 12.87
C LYS A 489 -48.42 -26.36 12.52
N HIS A 490 -47.11 -26.23 12.39
CA HIS A 490 -46.41 -25.00 12.06
C HIS A 490 -45.60 -25.23 10.79
N TYR A 491 -45.79 -24.41 9.77
CA TYR A 491 -45.10 -24.55 8.48
C TYR A 491 -44.21 -23.35 8.22
N LEU A 492 -43.06 -23.58 7.59
CA LEU A 492 -42.11 -22.58 7.15
C LEU A 492 -41.97 -22.55 5.64
N LYS A 493 -41.74 -21.36 5.11
CA LYS A 493 -41.29 -21.11 3.74
C LYS A 493 -40.24 -20.01 3.73
N ALA A 494 -39.25 -20.13 2.86
CA ALA A 494 -38.26 -19.10 2.55
C ALA A 494 -38.63 -18.45 1.21
N ASN A 495 -38.78 -17.12 1.20
CA ASN A 495 -38.99 -16.34 -0.02
C ASN A 495 -37.77 -15.46 -0.32
N PRO A 496 -37.46 -15.18 -1.60
CA PRO A 496 -36.41 -14.22 -1.96
C PRO A 496 -36.71 -12.83 -1.40
N ARG A 497 -35.66 -12.02 -1.20
CA ARG A 497 -35.79 -10.60 -0.86
C ARG A 497 -36.07 -9.72 -2.06
N GLY A 498 -35.61 -10.10 -3.26
CA GLY A 498 -35.80 -9.36 -4.50
C GLY A 498 -34.49 -9.06 -5.21
N LEU A 499 -34.29 -7.81 -5.64
CA LEU A 499 -33.06 -7.37 -6.31
C LEU A 499 -31.89 -7.33 -5.33
N VAL A 500 -30.83 -8.09 -5.63
CA VAL A 500 -29.55 -8.03 -4.94
C VAL A 500 -28.56 -7.24 -5.79
N CYS A 501 -28.02 -6.17 -5.20
CA CYS A 501 -27.02 -5.32 -5.83
C CYS A 501 -25.64 -5.63 -5.25
N HIS A 502 -24.70 -5.99 -6.11
CA HIS A 502 -23.33 -6.39 -5.73
C HIS A 502 -22.32 -5.31 -6.15
N TRP A 503 -21.49 -4.85 -5.22
CA TRP A 503 -20.32 -4.02 -5.51
C TRP A 503 -19.07 -4.87 -5.35
N MET A 504 -18.39 -5.17 -6.46
CA MET A 504 -17.39 -6.23 -6.51
C MET A 504 -15.96 -5.70 -6.40
N ALA A 505 -15.12 -6.43 -5.67
CA ALA A 505 -13.70 -6.13 -5.57
C ALA A 505 -12.92 -6.69 -6.78
N GLY A 506 -11.82 -6.02 -7.16
CA GLY A 506 -11.02 -6.39 -8.34
C GLY A 506 -9.82 -7.30 -8.04
N ASN A 507 -9.59 -7.68 -6.78
CA ASN A 507 -8.40 -8.43 -6.37
C ASN A 507 -8.50 -9.94 -6.61
N VAL A 508 -9.62 -10.56 -6.27
CA VAL A 508 -9.90 -11.97 -6.57
C VAL A 508 -11.27 -12.05 -7.23
N GLN A 509 -11.27 -11.87 -8.55
CA GLN A 509 -12.48 -11.72 -9.38
C GLN A 509 -13.49 -12.85 -9.16
N ILE A 510 -12.99 -14.08 -8.99
CA ILE A 510 -13.81 -15.28 -8.83
C ILE A 510 -14.63 -15.29 -7.53
N LEU A 511 -14.20 -14.63 -6.46
CA LEU A 511 -14.86 -14.79 -5.13
C LEU A 511 -16.31 -14.34 -5.13
N GLY A 512 -16.66 -13.28 -5.85
CA GLY A 512 -18.04 -12.84 -5.83
C GLY A 512 -18.98 -13.68 -6.70
N LEU A 513 -18.49 -14.67 -7.46
CA LEU A 513 -19.38 -15.73 -7.96
C LEU A 513 -19.95 -16.58 -6.84
N PHE A 514 -19.28 -16.74 -5.70
CA PHE A 514 -19.84 -17.46 -4.57
C PHE A 514 -21.06 -16.73 -3.99
N ALA A 515 -21.01 -15.39 -3.95
CA ALA A 515 -22.17 -14.58 -3.59
C ALA A 515 -23.28 -14.69 -4.65
N LEU A 516 -22.93 -14.56 -5.95
CA LEU A 516 -23.90 -14.65 -7.04
C LEU A 516 -24.62 -16.01 -7.07
N VAL A 517 -23.89 -17.11 -6.90
CA VAL A 517 -24.49 -18.45 -6.86
C VAL A 517 -25.46 -18.57 -5.69
N GLN A 518 -25.10 -18.12 -4.49
CA GLN A 518 -26.01 -18.16 -3.34
C GLN A 518 -27.24 -17.27 -3.52
N THR A 519 -27.12 -16.12 -4.20
CA THR A 519 -28.27 -15.28 -4.57
C THR A 519 -29.18 -15.93 -5.59
N ILE A 520 -28.64 -16.70 -6.54
CA ILE A 520 -29.43 -17.49 -7.49
C ILE A 520 -30.16 -18.63 -6.77
N LEU A 521 -29.48 -19.37 -5.89
CA LEU A 521 -30.08 -20.47 -5.13
C LEU A 521 -31.23 -19.99 -4.21
N THR A 522 -31.12 -18.76 -3.71
CA THR A 522 -32.18 -18.10 -2.94
C THR A 522 -33.18 -17.34 -3.80
N LYS A 523 -33.12 -17.55 -5.13
CA LYS A 523 -34.05 -17.04 -6.15
C LYS A 523 -34.13 -15.51 -6.22
N ASN A 524 -33.05 -14.81 -5.89
CA ASN A 524 -32.95 -13.36 -6.02
C ASN A 524 -32.40 -12.98 -7.40
N VAL A 525 -32.93 -11.91 -8.01
CA VAL A 525 -32.39 -11.32 -9.24
C VAL A 525 -31.19 -10.42 -8.95
N ASN A 526 -30.24 -10.30 -9.88
CA ASN A 526 -28.90 -9.80 -9.56
C ASN A 526 -28.42 -8.67 -10.48
N LEU A 527 -27.93 -7.59 -9.87
CA LEU A 527 -27.21 -6.52 -10.56
C LEU A 527 -25.80 -6.41 -9.98
N LEU A 528 -24.78 -6.70 -10.79
CA LEU A 528 -23.39 -6.70 -10.37
C LEU A 528 -22.67 -5.48 -10.94
N LYS A 529 -22.16 -4.63 -10.07
CA LYS A 529 -21.19 -3.58 -10.42
C LYS A 529 -19.78 -4.12 -10.24
N VAL A 530 -19.09 -4.35 -11.35
CA VAL A 530 -17.73 -4.90 -11.34
C VAL A 530 -16.65 -3.83 -11.18
N SER A 531 -15.43 -4.28 -10.91
CA SER A 531 -14.25 -3.42 -10.92
C SER A 531 -13.79 -3.16 -12.35
N ALA A 532 -13.13 -2.02 -12.60
CA ALA A 532 -12.46 -1.74 -13.87
C ALA A 532 -11.43 -2.82 -14.23
N LYS A 533 -10.90 -3.52 -13.20
CA LYS A 533 -9.94 -4.61 -13.35
C LYS A 533 -10.58 -5.94 -13.69
N ASP A 534 -11.91 -6.07 -13.78
CA ASP A 534 -12.57 -7.34 -14.08
C ASP A 534 -12.12 -7.90 -15.44
N GLY A 535 -12.00 -7.04 -16.46
CA GLY A 535 -11.57 -7.44 -17.79
C GLY A 535 -12.51 -8.46 -18.45
N GLY A 536 -13.80 -8.43 -18.10
CA GLY A 536 -14.83 -9.29 -18.68
C GLY A 536 -14.89 -10.70 -18.10
N VAL A 537 -14.22 -10.98 -16.99
CA VAL A 537 -14.21 -12.32 -16.38
C VAL A 537 -15.61 -12.76 -15.94
N PHE A 538 -16.42 -11.89 -15.34
CA PHE A 538 -17.80 -12.24 -14.99
C PHE A 538 -18.64 -12.54 -16.23
N SER A 539 -18.56 -11.69 -17.26
CA SER A 539 -19.30 -11.90 -18.50
C SER A 539 -18.94 -13.24 -19.17
N THR A 540 -17.65 -13.60 -19.16
CA THR A 540 -17.15 -14.86 -19.72
C THR A 540 -17.66 -16.05 -18.90
N LEU A 541 -17.60 -15.99 -17.57
CA LEU A 541 -18.08 -17.08 -16.72
C LEU A 541 -19.61 -17.29 -16.85
N LEU A 542 -20.37 -16.22 -17.03
CA LEU A 542 -21.83 -16.28 -17.28
C LEU A 542 -22.17 -16.87 -18.64
N GLN A 543 -21.37 -16.63 -19.69
CA GLN A 543 -21.56 -17.26 -21.00
C GLN A 543 -21.53 -18.79 -20.95
N ALA A 544 -20.94 -19.39 -19.91
CA ALA A 544 -20.93 -20.84 -19.74
C ALA A 544 -22.33 -21.45 -19.57
N PHE A 545 -23.29 -20.66 -19.07
CA PHE A 545 -24.70 -21.06 -18.95
C PHE A 545 -25.44 -21.03 -20.30
N GLU A 546 -24.90 -20.40 -21.33
CA GLU A 546 -25.58 -20.26 -22.61
C GLU A 546 -25.72 -21.61 -23.31
N GLY A 547 -26.95 -21.91 -23.74
CA GLY A 547 -27.31 -23.19 -24.36
C GLY A 547 -27.34 -24.39 -23.40
N GLU A 548 -27.03 -24.20 -22.12
CA GLU A 548 -27.11 -25.27 -21.13
C GLU A 548 -28.54 -25.47 -20.63
N SER A 549 -28.83 -26.71 -20.25
CA SER A 549 -30.08 -27.10 -19.58
C SER A 549 -29.83 -28.21 -18.57
N PHE A 550 -30.72 -28.30 -17.59
CA PHE A 550 -30.72 -29.36 -16.60
C PHE A 550 -32.15 -29.84 -16.35
N THR A 551 -32.34 -31.15 -16.26
CA THR A 551 -33.62 -31.79 -15.97
C THR A 551 -33.53 -32.53 -14.63
N THR A 552 -34.42 -32.20 -13.70
CA THR A 552 -34.51 -32.83 -12.37
C THR A 552 -35.00 -34.28 -12.47
N GLU A 553 -34.88 -35.06 -11.40
CA GLU A 553 -35.43 -36.43 -11.35
C GLU A 553 -36.96 -36.44 -11.53
N SER A 554 -37.63 -35.36 -11.11
CA SER A 554 -39.07 -35.14 -11.29
C SER A 554 -39.47 -34.74 -12.72
N GLY A 555 -38.51 -34.59 -13.64
CA GLY A 555 -38.74 -34.25 -15.05
C GLY A 555 -38.86 -32.76 -15.35
N TYR A 556 -38.62 -31.87 -14.37
CA TYR A 556 -38.64 -30.42 -14.59
C TYR A 556 -37.34 -29.98 -15.26
N THR A 557 -37.43 -29.18 -16.33
CA THR A 557 -36.24 -28.69 -17.05
C THR A 557 -36.09 -27.18 -16.88
N VAL A 558 -34.89 -26.74 -16.48
CA VAL A 558 -34.48 -25.33 -16.45
C VAL A 558 -33.45 -25.06 -17.55
N LEU A 559 -33.55 -23.89 -18.18
CA LEU A 559 -32.65 -23.44 -19.25
C LEU A 559 -31.73 -22.34 -18.73
N GLY A 560 -30.43 -22.46 -19.02
CA GLY A 560 -29.44 -21.45 -18.65
C GLY A 560 -29.70 -20.09 -19.29
N ASN A 561 -30.18 -20.07 -20.53
CA ASN A 561 -30.56 -18.82 -21.22
C ASN A 561 -31.64 -18.02 -20.48
N ASP A 562 -32.58 -18.70 -19.82
CA ASP A 562 -33.62 -18.03 -19.04
C ASP A 562 -33.08 -17.56 -17.68
N LEU A 563 -32.21 -18.35 -17.04
CA LEU A 563 -31.51 -17.92 -15.83
C LEU A 563 -30.69 -16.64 -16.07
N LEU A 564 -30.00 -16.54 -17.21
CA LEU A 564 -29.17 -15.39 -17.56
C LEU A 564 -29.97 -14.09 -17.76
N LYS A 565 -31.29 -14.14 -17.96
CA LYS A 565 -32.16 -12.96 -17.98
C LYS A 565 -32.33 -12.31 -16.61
N THR A 566 -32.01 -13.04 -15.53
CA THR A 566 -32.13 -12.58 -14.14
C THR A 566 -30.87 -11.88 -13.61
N ILE A 567 -29.85 -11.68 -14.47
CA ILE A 567 -28.53 -11.18 -14.10
C ILE A 567 -28.10 -10.06 -15.06
N ALA A 568 -27.59 -8.97 -14.49
CA ALA A 568 -26.90 -7.93 -15.24
C ALA A 568 -25.52 -7.64 -14.64
N VAL A 569 -24.52 -7.41 -15.51
CA VAL A 569 -23.17 -7.00 -15.13
C VAL A 569 -22.88 -5.65 -15.77
N VAL A 570 -22.57 -4.67 -14.92
CA VAL A 570 -22.28 -3.30 -15.33
C VAL A 570 -20.97 -2.82 -14.72
N TYR A 571 -20.36 -1.84 -15.37
CA TYR A 571 -19.28 -1.06 -14.82
C TYR A 571 -19.65 0.42 -14.82
N PHE A 572 -19.36 1.09 -13.70
CA PHE A 572 -19.33 2.54 -13.61
C PHE A 572 -18.27 2.96 -12.59
N SER A 573 -17.72 4.15 -12.78
CA SER A 573 -16.66 4.70 -11.93
C SER A 573 -17.13 4.90 -10.49
N LYS A 574 -16.20 4.91 -9.53
CA LYS A 574 -16.51 5.27 -8.13
C LYS A 574 -17.00 6.71 -7.98
N ASN A 575 -16.70 7.56 -8.96
CA ASN A 575 -17.13 8.95 -9.00
C ASN A 575 -18.53 9.12 -9.62
N ALA A 576 -19.19 8.02 -10.06
CA ALA A 576 -20.55 8.02 -10.57
C ALA A 576 -21.57 7.90 -9.44
N VAL A 577 -21.65 8.94 -8.61
CA VAL A 577 -22.44 8.96 -7.37
C VAL A 577 -23.91 8.71 -7.66
N SER A 578 -24.50 9.37 -8.66
CA SER A 578 -25.90 9.18 -9.06
C SER A 578 -26.24 7.73 -9.44
N LEU A 579 -25.36 7.05 -10.19
CA LEU A 579 -25.54 5.64 -10.55
C LEU A 579 -25.44 4.72 -9.32
N GLY A 580 -24.48 5.00 -8.44
CA GLY A 580 -24.31 4.27 -7.18
C GLY A 580 -25.52 4.42 -6.25
N GLU A 581 -26.06 5.64 -6.12
CA GLU A 581 -27.26 5.89 -5.34
C GLU A 581 -28.50 5.19 -5.90
N GLU A 582 -28.71 5.24 -7.21
CA GLU A 582 -29.86 4.60 -7.87
C GLU A 582 -29.84 3.08 -7.68
N MET A 583 -28.67 2.46 -7.88
CA MET A 583 -28.44 1.04 -7.65
C MET A 583 -28.72 0.67 -6.17
N SER A 584 -28.27 1.49 -5.22
CA SER A 584 -28.50 1.26 -3.78
C SER A 584 -29.96 1.47 -3.36
N LYS A 585 -30.64 2.50 -3.86
CA LYS A 585 -32.07 2.76 -3.60
C LYS A 585 -32.96 1.63 -4.09
N SER A 586 -32.56 0.91 -5.13
CA SER A 586 -33.32 -0.18 -5.72
C SER A 586 -33.06 -1.55 -5.10
N ALA A 587 -32.04 -1.67 -4.24
CA ALA A 587 -31.56 -2.94 -3.70
C ALA A 587 -32.38 -3.41 -2.48
N ALA A 588 -32.93 -4.61 -2.55
CA ALA A 588 -33.48 -5.31 -1.38
C ALA A 588 -32.35 -5.92 -0.52
N VAL A 589 -31.22 -6.26 -1.15
CA VAL A 589 -29.98 -6.63 -0.47
C VAL A 589 -28.80 -5.94 -1.17
N ARG A 590 -27.91 -5.34 -0.38
CA ARG A 590 -26.66 -4.75 -0.83
C ARG A 590 -25.50 -5.64 -0.39
N ILE A 591 -24.70 -6.12 -1.33
CA ILE A 591 -23.48 -6.89 -1.03
C ILE A 591 -22.27 -6.05 -1.44
N ALA A 592 -21.49 -5.60 -0.47
CA ALA A 592 -20.32 -4.75 -0.68
C ALA A 592 -19.03 -5.53 -0.45
N TRP A 593 -18.22 -5.68 -1.50
CA TRP A 593 -16.87 -6.22 -1.46
C TRP A 593 -15.83 -5.10 -1.60
N GLY A 594 -14.76 -5.17 -0.81
CA GLY A 594 -13.54 -4.44 -1.09
C GLY A 594 -12.90 -3.77 0.10
N GLY A 595 -11.98 -2.84 -0.20
CA GLY A 595 -11.28 -2.06 0.80
C GLY A 595 -12.21 -1.10 1.55
N LYS A 596 -11.68 -0.52 2.62
CA LYS A 596 -12.39 0.41 3.52
C LYS A 596 -13.18 1.50 2.79
N GLU A 597 -12.52 2.25 1.90
CA GLU A 597 -13.13 3.36 1.15
C GLU A 597 -14.33 2.90 0.30
N ALA A 598 -14.23 1.72 -0.33
CA ALA A 598 -15.30 1.18 -1.16
C ALA A 598 -16.51 0.78 -0.32
N VAL A 599 -16.27 0.11 0.81
CA VAL A 599 -17.32 -0.28 1.77
C VAL A 599 -17.99 0.94 2.37
N GLU A 600 -17.22 1.94 2.81
CA GLU A 600 -17.75 3.19 3.39
C GLU A 600 -18.59 3.95 2.36
N THR A 601 -18.18 3.97 1.09
CA THR A 601 -18.95 4.56 -0.01
C THR A 601 -20.30 3.87 -0.17
N VAL A 602 -20.32 2.54 -0.26
CA VAL A 602 -21.57 1.78 -0.43
C VAL A 602 -22.49 1.91 0.79
N ALA A 603 -21.92 1.88 1.99
CA ALA A 603 -22.67 2.08 3.23
C ALA A 603 -23.25 3.51 3.32
N GLY A 604 -22.57 4.50 2.75
CA GLY A 604 -23.02 5.89 2.68
C GLY A 604 -24.17 6.14 1.70
N TYR A 605 -24.41 5.24 0.74
CA TYR A 605 -25.52 5.39 -0.19
C TYR A 605 -26.88 5.24 0.50
N PRO A 606 -27.90 6.00 0.05
CA PRO A 606 -29.28 5.80 0.48
C PRO A 606 -29.76 4.39 0.11
N ALA A 607 -30.58 3.81 0.99
CA ALA A 607 -31.16 2.48 0.79
C ALA A 607 -32.59 2.43 1.33
N PRO A 608 -33.42 1.49 0.84
CA PRO A 608 -34.70 1.18 1.46
C PRO A 608 -34.54 0.82 2.94
N PHE A 609 -35.54 1.14 3.75
CA PHE A 609 -35.49 0.94 5.20
C PHE A 609 -35.42 -0.55 5.61
N ASP A 610 -35.92 -1.45 4.77
CA ASP A 610 -35.92 -2.90 4.96
C ASP A 610 -34.80 -3.62 4.17
N SER A 611 -33.89 -2.85 3.56
CA SER A 611 -32.76 -3.37 2.79
C SER A 611 -31.73 -4.02 3.71
N GLU A 612 -31.33 -5.25 3.39
CA GLU A 612 -30.21 -5.91 4.07
C GLU A 612 -28.88 -5.41 3.49
N THR A 613 -27.86 -5.23 4.32
CA THR A 613 -26.51 -4.87 3.85
C THR A 613 -25.50 -5.87 4.37
N VAL A 614 -24.89 -6.62 3.45
CA VAL A 614 -23.83 -7.58 3.73
C VAL A 614 -22.50 -6.98 3.30
N VAL A 615 -21.54 -6.97 4.21
CA VAL A 615 -20.23 -6.34 4.00
C VAL A 615 -19.14 -7.40 4.07
N PHE A 616 -18.44 -7.60 2.95
CA PHE A 616 -17.19 -8.34 2.86
C PHE A 616 -16.04 -7.34 2.75
N GLY A 617 -15.76 -6.69 3.89
CA GLY A 617 -14.80 -5.61 3.99
C GLY A 617 -13.34 -6.08 4.05
N PRO A 618 -12.40 -5.16 4.29
CA PRO A 618 -11.01 -5.51 4.38
C PRO A 618 -10.77 -6.35 5.64
N LYS A 619 -9.99 -7.42 5.50
CA LYS A 619 -9.72 -8.43 6.52
C LYS A 619 -8.29 -8.95 6.44
N LEU A 620 -7.72 -9.25 7.60
CA LEU A 620 -6.40 -9.84 7.77
C LEU A 620 -6.47 -11.31 8.19
N SER A 621 -5.37 -12.02 7.94
CA SER A 621 -5.21 -13.40 8.31
C SER A 621 -3.77 -13.75 8.67
N PHE A 622 -3.63 -14.66 9.62
CA PHE A 622 -2.35 -15.19 10.07
C PHE A 622 -2.49 -16.67 10.43
N ALA A 623 -1.36 -17.35 10.61
CA ALA A 623 -1.31 -18.74 11.03
C ALA A 623 -0.56 -18.88 12.36
N VAL A 624 -0.89 -19.91 13.14
CA VAL A 624 -0.29 -20.21 14.43
C VAL A 624 0.06 -21.69 14.50
N VAL A 625 1.28 -21.99 14.93
CA VAL A 625 1.83 -23.34 15.04
C VAL A 625 2.29 -23.57 16.47
N ALA A 626 1.64 -24.54 17.12
CA ALA A 626 2.01 -25.04 18.43
C ALA A 626 3.22 -25.97 18.33
N LYS A 627 4.04 -26.00 19.38
CA LYS A 627 5.32 -26.72 19.37
C LYS A 627 5.20 -28.24 19.20
N GLU A 628 4.09 -28.85 19.64
CA GLU A 628 3.83 -30.28 19.51
C GLU A 628 3.62 -30.74 18.06
N GLU A 629 3.17 -29.84 17.17
CA GLU A 629 3.03 -30.12 15.73
C GLU A 629 4.38 -30.19 15.02
N LEU A 630 5.42 -29.70 15.68
CA LEU A 630 6.80 -29.71 15.21
C LEU A 630 7.62 -30.80 15.92
N SER A 631 7.01 -31.96 16.17
CA SER A 631 7.58 -33.09 16.93
C SER A 631 8.68 -33.88 16.20
N SER A 632 8.79 -33.73 14.87
CA SER A 632 9.84 -34.36 14.07
C SER A 632 10.09 -33.59 12.76
N TRP A 633 11.24 -33.84 12.13
CA TRP A 633 11.56 -33.30 10.80
C TRP A 633 10.51 -33.68 9.74
N GLN A 634 9.94 -34.88 9.82
CA GLN A 634 8.93 -35.35 8.87
C GLN A 634 7.61 -34.59 9.02
N GLU A 635 7.13 -34.40 10.24
CA GLU A 635 5.89 -33.67 10.51
C GLU A 635 6.06 -32.17 10.20
N ALA A 636 7.20 -31.58 10.56
CA ALA A 636 7.53 -30.21 10.18
C ALA A 636 7.51 -30.02 8.66
N LYS A 637 8.07 -30.96 7.88
CA LYS A 637 8.05 -30.91 6.42
C LYS A 637 6.65 -31.06 5.82
N LYS A 638 5.78 -31.89 6.41
CA LYS A 638 4.37 -31.99 5.99
C LYS A 638 3.62 -30.68 6.28
N LEU A 639 3.83 -30.09 7.45
CA LEU A 639 3.22 -28.82 7.82
C LEU A 639 3.72 -27.68 6.93
N ALA A 640 5.02 -27.59 6.67
CA ALA A 640 5.62 -26.59 5.77
C ALA A 640 5.03 -26.63 4.35
N ARG A 641 4.72 -27.83 3.82
CA ARG A 641 3.98 -27.96 2.54
C ARG A 641 2.61 -27.31 2.61
N ARG A 642 1.84 -27.56 3.67
CA ARG A 642 0.52 -26.95 3.85
C ARG A 642 0.61 -25.43 3.99
N VAL A 643 1.55 -24.92 4.78
CA VAL A 643 1.85 -23.49 4.91
C VAL A 643 2.19 -22.87 3.55
N SER A 644 3.07 -23.51 2.77
CA SER A 644 3.48 -23.01 1.46
C SER A 644 2.32 -22.87 0.46
N VAL A 645 1.33 -23.77 0.53
CA VAL A 645 0.12 -23.71 -0.30
C VAL A 645 -0.74 -22.51 0.11
N ASP A 646 -1.01 -22.33 1.40
CA ASP A 646 -1.79 -21.18 1.90
C ASP A 646 -1.12 -19.83 1.55
N ILE A 647 0.22 -19.77 1.52
CA ILE A 647 1.00 -18.59 1.08
C ILE A 647 0.88 -18.38 -0.44
N SER A 648 0.88 -19.45 -1.23
CA SER A 648 1.02 -19.35 -2.69
C SER A 648 -0.29 -19.16 -3.44
N VAL A 649 -1.40 -19.69 -2.91
CA VAL A 649 -2.72 -19.55 -3.54
C VAL A 649 -3.13 -18.07 -3.56
N PHE A 650 -3.46 -17.57 -4.75
CA PHE A 650 -3.75 -16.16 -5.05
C PHE A 650 -2.64 -15.17 -4.65
N ASP A 651 -1.39 -15.63 -4.47
CA ASP A 651 -0.24 -14.79 -4.09
C ASP A 651 -0.49 -13.90 -2.85
N GLN A 652 -1.27 -14.42 -1.90
CA GLN A 652 -1.75 -13.78 -0.67
C GLN A 652 -2.77 -12.63 -0.85
N THR A 653 -3.35 -12.46 -2.04
CA THR A 653 -4.34 -11.40 -2.28
C THR A 653 -5.73 -11.69 -1.70
N GLY A 654 -5.99 -12.95 -1.29
CA GLY A 654 -7.23 -13.37 -0.64
C GLY A 654 -7.31 -12.92 0.83
N CYS A 655 -8.53 -12.65 1.32
CA CYS A 655 -8.76 -12.23 2.71
C CYS A 655 -8.31 -13.27 3.74
N ALA A 656 -8.34 -14.55 3.38
CA ALA A 656 -7.98 -15.66 4.25
C ALA A 656 -6.49 -16.04 4.17
N SER A 657 -5.70 -15.38 3.31
CA SER A 657 -4.29 -15.73 3.13
C SER A 657 -3.44 -15.31 4.34
N PRO A 658 -2.55 -16.19 4.85
CA PRO A 658 -1.64 -15.84 5.93
C PRO A 658 -0.58 -14.85 5.42
N HIS A 659 -0.43 -13.74 6.14
CA HIS A 659 0.69 -12.81 5.96
C HIS A 659 1.70 -12.91 7.11
N ASN A 660 1.24 -13.41 8.25
CA ASN A 660 2.04 -13.62 9.45
C ASN A 660 1.90 -15.09 9.89
N LEU A 661 2.97 -15.67 10.42
CA LEU A 661 3.05 -17.03 10.95
C LEU A 661 3.70 -16.99 12.32
N PHE A 662 2.93 -17.31 13.35
CA PHE A 662 3.42 -17.38 14.73
C PHE A 662 3.78 -18.82 15.09
N ILE A 663 4.97 -19.06 15.62
CA ILE A 663 5.46 -20.40 15.95
C ILE A 663 5.91 -20.43 17.41
N GLU A 664 5.36 -21.37 18.17
CA GLU A 664 5.72 -21.58 19.57
C GLU A 664 7.16 -22.09 19.71
N LYS A 665 7.93 -21.46 20.60
CA LYS A 665 9.33 -21.82 20.93
C LYS A 665 9.39 -23.14 21.71
N LYS A 666 10.61 -23.65 21.89
CA LYS A 666 10.95 -24.84 22.72
C LYS A 666 10.31 -26.15 22.22
N GLY A 667 9.94 -26.23 20.94
CA GLY A 667 9.61 -27.48 20.25
C GLY A 667 10.85 -28.25 19.80
N PHE A 668 10.66 -29.45 19.24
CA PHE A 668 11.75 -30.25 18.68
C PHE A 668 12.40 -29.57 17.47
N ILE A 669 11.60 -28.89 16.63
CA ILE A 669 12.08 -27.96 15.59
C ILE A 669 11.89 -26.53 16.09
N SER A 670 12.95 -25.72 16.04
CA SER A 670 12.86 -24.29 16.36
C SER A 670 12.13 -23.50 15.26
N PRO A 671 11.54 -22.33 15.56
CA PRO A 671 10.93 -21.46 14.55
C PRO A 671 11.87 -21.14 13.37
N GLU A 672 13.16 -20.95 13.65
CA GLU A 672 14.16 -20.69 12.62
C GLU A 672 14.38 -21.90 11.71
N GLN A 673 14.58 -23.09 12.27
CA GLN A 673 14.70 -24.33 11.49
C GLN A 673 13.43 -24.62 10.68
N PHE A 674 12.25 -24.24 11.18
CA PHE A 674 11.03 -24.35 10.40
C PHE A 674 11.04 -23.43 9.17
N CYS A 675 11.63 -22.22 9.28
CA CYS A 675 11.82 -21.32 8.14
C CYS A 675 12.74 -21.95 7.08
N GLU A 676 13.81 -22.64 7.50
CA GLU A 676 14.70 -23.37 6.59
C GLU A 676 13.96 -24.49 5.84
N ILE A 677 13.17 -25.29 6.56
CA ILE A 677 12.33 -26.35 5.96
C ILE A 677 11.30 -25.74 4.99
N LEU A 678 10.68 -24.62 5.35
CA LEU A 678 9.73 -23.92 4.48
C LEU A 678 10.44 -23.40 3.22
N ALA A 679 11.64 -22.84 3.34
CA ALA A 679 12.45 -22.38 2.21
C ALA A 679 12.80 -23.53 1.25
N GLU A 680 13.05 -24.76 1.74
CA GLU A 680 13.25 -25.94 0.87
C GLU A 680 11.98 -26.38 0.12
N VAL A 681 10.81 -26.06 0.66
CA VAL A 681 9.51 -26.48 0.12
C VAL A 681 8.95 -25.47 -0.88
N MET A 682 9.15 -24.16 -0.65
CA MET A 682 8.61 -23.09 -1.49
C MET A 682 8.89 -23.26 -3.00
N PRO A 683 10.11 -23.63 -3.45
CA PRO A 683 10.37 -23.84 -4.88
C PRO A 683 9.50 -24.94 -5.50
N LYS A 684 9.16 -25.99 -4.73
CA LYS A 684 8.30 -27.09 -5.22
C LYS A 684 6.86 -26.63 -5.36
N THR A 685 6.40 -25.78 -4.44
CA THR A 685 5.07 -25.21 -4.49
C THR A 685 4.95 -24.18 -5.61
N GLU A 686 6.01 -23.41 -5.89
CA GLU A 686 6.07 -22.50 -7.04
C GLU A 686 5.91 -23.22 -8.38
N LEU A 687 6.51 -24.42 -8.54
CA LEU A 687 6.30 -25.23 -9.75
C LEU A 687 4.85 -25.70 -9.90
N GLN A 688 4.13 -25.92 -8.80
CA GLN A 688 2.73 -26.37 -8.82
C GLN A 688 1.74 -25.20 -8.96
N ILE A 689 2.09 -24.04 -8.39
CA ILE A 689 1.32 -22.80 -8.42
C ILE A 689 2.25 -21.71 -8.97
N PRO A 690 2.43 -21.63 -10.29
CA PRO A 690 3.30 -20.63 -10.90
C PRO A 690 2.92 -19.21 -10.50
N LYS A 691 3.91 -18.34 -10.33
CA LYS A 691 3.68 -16.94 -9.97
C LYS A 691 3.51 -16.09 -11.24
N PRO A 692 2.46 -15.27 -11.34
CA PRO A 692 2.30 -14.33 -12.45
C PRO A 692 3.32 -13.18 -12.37
N ARG A 693 3.40 -12.38 -13.45
CA ARG A 693 4.26 -11.18 -13.47
C ARG A 693 3.83 -10.19 -12.39
N VAL A 694 4.81 -9.69 -11.65
CA VAL A 694 4.62 -8.73 -10.56
C VAL A 694 5.00 -7.32 -11.04
N SER A 695 4.30 -6.28 -10.58
CA SER A 695 4.63 -4.91 -10.96
C SER A 695 5.91 -4.42 -10.25
N PRO A 696 6.68 -3.49 -10.86
CA PRO A 696 7.91 -2.96 -10.26
C PRO A 696 7.72 -2.39 -8.85
N GLU A 697 6.58 -1.75 -8.57
CA GLU A 697 6.29 -1.20 -7.24
C GLU A 697 6.14 -2.31 -6.20
N GLN A 698 5.50 -3.43 -6.57
CA GLN A 698 5.32 -4.57 -5.69
C GLN A 698 6.64 -5.30 -5.44
N ILE A 699 7.51 -5.39 -6.46
CA ILE A 699 8.88 -5.90 -6.32
C ILE A 699 9.69 -5.01 -5.37
N ALA A 700 9.60 -3.69 -5.52
CA ALA A 700 10.27 -2.75 -4.62
C ALA A 700 9.78 -2.89 -3.17
N SER A 701 8.49 -3.14 -2.94
CA SER A 701 7.96 -3.45 -1.60
C SER A 701 8.57 -4.71 -0.99
N VAL A 702 8.76 -5.78 -1.78
CA VAL A 702 9.45 -7.01 -1.33
C VAL A 702 10.89 -6.73 -0.96
N HIS A 703 11.62 -5.98 -1.79
CA HIS A 703 12.99 -5.55 -1.53
C HIS A 703 13.10 -4.72 -0.24
N SER A 704 12.20 -3.77 -0.04
CA SER A 704 12.14 -2.96 1.18
C SER A 704 11.90 -3.81 2.42
N ALA A 705 11.03 -4.83 2.34
CA ALA A 705 10.77 -5.74 3.45
C ALA A 705 11.99 -6.62 3.77
N ARG A 706 12.62 -7.23 2.75
CA ARG A 706 13.88 -7.98 2.92
C ARG A 706 14.96 -7.11 3.57
N GLY A 707 15.14 -5.87 3.08
CA GLY A 707 16.12 -4.94 3.62
C GLY A 707 15.92 -4.57 5.09
N ILE A 708 14.67 -4.49 5.58
CA ILE A 708 14.40 -4.29 7.02
C ILE A 708 14.83 -5.53 7.83
N TYR A 709 14.47 -6.72 7.36
CA TYR A 709 14.78 -7.96 8.07
C TYR A 709 16.26 -8.35 7.98
N ASP A 710 17.00 -7.85 6.99
CA ASP A 710 18.46 -7.96 6.98
C ASP A 710 19.10 -7.24 8.18
N PHE A 711 18.45 -6.24 8.79
CA PHE A 711 18.92 -5.58 10.02
C PHE A 711 18.41 -6.28 11.30
N LYS A 712 17.11 -6.61 11.36
CA LYS A 712 16.47 -7.05 12.61
C LYS A 712 16.22 -8.55 12.74
N GLY A 713 16.17 -9.28 11.62
CA GLY A 713 15.56 -10.61 11.53
C GLY A 713 16.44 -11.64 10.82
N LYS A 714 15.89 -12.52 9.99
CA LYS A 714 16.59 -13.34 8.97
C LYS A 714 15.72 -13.39 7.72
N VAL A 715 16.34 -13.59 6.55
CA VAL A 715 15.65 -13.61 5.26
C VAL A 715 16.02 -14.88 4.51
N TRP A 716 15.01 -15.61 4.06
CA TRP A 716 15.14 -16.61 3.01
C TRP A 716 14.26 -16.18 1.84
N GLY A 717 14.73 -16.39 0.62
CA GLY A 717 13.93 -16.02 -0.53
C GLY A 717 14.60 -16.37 -1.83
N ASP A 718 13.80 -16.49 -2.86
CA ASP A 718 14.26 -16.71 -4.22
C ASP A 718 14.97 -15.46 -4.77
N GLU A 719 15.93 -15.66 -5.68
CA GLU A 719 16.66 -14.58 -6.36
C GLU A 719 15.73 -13.75 -7.26
N ASN A 720 14.75 -14.38 -7.90
CA ASN A 720 13.74 -13.72 -8.73
C ASN A 720 12.56 -13.17 -7.90
N LEU A 721 12.66 -13.18 -6.57
CA LEU A 721 11.65 -12.64 -5.66
C LEU A 721 10.29 -13.35 -5.80
N SER A 722 10.28 -14.61 -6.22
CA SER A 722 9.06 -15.39 -6.35
C SER A 722 8.41 -15.66 -4.99
N TRP A 723 9.21 -15.82 -3.93
CA TRP A 723 8.74 -15.92 -2.55
C TRP A 723 9.78 -15.38 -1.57
N THR A 724 9.34 -15.04 -0.36
CA THR A 724 10.22 -14.54 0.73
C THR A 724 9.68 -14.98 2.09
N ILE A 725 10.58 -15.41 2.97
CA ILE A 725 10.33 -15.74 4.38
C ILE A 725 11.15 -14.78 5.22
N LEU A 726 10.49 -14.03 6.10
CA LEU A 726 11.06 -12.98 6.93
C LEU A 726 10.89 -13.37 8.40
N TYR A 727 11.96 -13.76 9.08
CA TYR A 727 11.90 -14.21 10.47
C TYR A 727 12.36 -13.12 11.44
N ALA A 728 11.63 -12.92 12.53
CA ALA A 728 12.07 -12.10 13.66
C ALA A 728 11.54 -12.65 15.00
N GLU A 729 12.21 -12.31 16.10
CA GLU A 729 11.76 -12.71 17.45
C GLU A 729 10.70 -11.78 18.05
N GLU A 730 10.22 -10.81 17.27
CA GLU A 730 9.16 -9.89 17.69
C GLU A 730 7.78 -10.57 17.58
N ASN A 731 6.91 -10.33 18.55
CA ASN A 731 5.51 -10.75 18.51
C ASN A 731 4.64 -9.57 18.08
N GLU A 732 4.83 -9.06 16.86
CA GLU A 732 4.05 -7.95 16.31
C GLU A 732 3.42 -8.34 14.98
N LEU A 733 2.14 -8.00 14.79
CA LEU A 733 1.44 -8.32 13.54
C LEU A 733 1.95 -7.39 12.43
N SER A 734 2.74 -7.95 11.51
CA SER A 734 3.35 -7.19 10.42
C SER A 734 2.35 -6.93 9.29
N LYS A 735 2.51 -5.78 8.63
CA LYS A 735 1.67 -5.39 7.49
C LYS A 735 1.88 -6.33 6.30
N PRO A 736 0.81 -6.75 5.60
CA PRO A 736 0.91 -7.48 4.35
C PRO A 736 1.86 -6.83 3.33
N VAL A 737 2.88 -7.58 2.90
CA VAL A 737 3.69 -7.20 1.74
C VAL A 737 3.10 -7.79 0.46
N TYR A 738 2.31 -8.87 0.55
CA TYR A 738 1.80 -9.69 -0.56
C TYR A 738 2.92 -10.32 -1.39
N SER A 739 2.59 -10.98 -2.50
CA SER A 739 3.58 -11.54 -3.42
C SER A 739 4.38 -12.69 -2.81
N ARG A 740 3.70 -13.54 -2.02
CA ARG A 740 4.28 -14.70 -1.31
C ARG A 740 5.39 -14.33 -0.33
N VAL A 741 5.17 -13.26 0.43
CA VAL A 741 6.02 -12.81 1.53
C VAL A 741 5.35 -13.17 2.86
N ILE A 742 5.98 -14.04 3.65
CA ILE A 742 5.50 -14.45 4.97
C ILE A 742 6.41 -13.89 6.07
N MET A 743 5.82 -13.23 7.06
CA MET A 743 6.52 -12.80 8.27
C MET A 743 6.35 -13.85 9.36
N VAL A 744 7.46 -14.39 9.87
CA VAL A 744 7.49 -15.46 10.87
C VAL A 744 7.94 -14.89 12.21
N HIS A 745 7.15 -15.19 13.24
CA HIS A 745 7.28 -14.67 14.60
C HIS A 745 7.46 -15.81 15.59
N ALA A 746 8.52 -15.77 16.39
CA ALA A 746 8.73 -16.74 17.45
C ALA A 746 8.06 -16.28 18.76
N ILE A 747 7.17 -17.11 19.32
CA ILE A 747 6.38 -16.80 20.54
C ILE A 747 6.56 -17.87 21.62
N ASP A 748 6.33 -17.53 22.89
CA ASP A 748 6.54 -18.49 23.99
C ASP A 748 5.33 -19.44 24.16
N ASP A 749 4.12 -18.95 23.92
CA ASP A 749 2.89 -19.73 23.88
C ASP A 749 2.00 -19.25 22.72
N ILE A 750 1.30 -20.17 22.04
CA ILE A 750 0.38 -19.81 20.93
C ILE A 750 -0.60 -18.69 21.30
N ARG A 751 -1.06 -18.63 22.57
CA ARG A 751 -1.98 -17.62 23.09
C ARG A 751 -1.40 -16.21 23.08
N ASP A 752 -0.08 -16.06 23.01
CA ASP A 752 0.58 -14.74 22.90
C ASP A 752 0.19 -14.02 21.61
N SER A 753 -0.25 -14.75 20.58
CA SER A 753 -0.76 -14.17 19.33
C SER A 753 -2.18 -13.60 19.45
N LEU A 754 -2.94 -13.95 20.50
CA LEU A 754 -4.33 -13.48 20.69
C LEU A 754 -4.42 -11.97 20.86
N LYS A 755 -3.34 -11.31 21.32
CA LYS A 755 -3.30 -9.83 21.43
C LYS A 755 -3.49 -9.11 20.09
N HIS A 756 -3.29 -9.82 18.97
CA HIS A 756 -3.46 -9.31 17.61
C HIS A 756 -4.85 -9.60 17.02
N VAL A 757 -5.73 -10.25 17.78
CA VAL A 757 -7.06 -10.64 17.31
C VAL A 757 -8.07 -9.54 17.60
N ASP A 758 -8.76 -9.13 16.55
CA ASP A 758 -9.90 -8.21 16.59
C ASP A 758 -10.94 -8.62 15.54
N GLU A 759 -12.01 -7.83 15.39
CA GLU A 759 -13.06 -8.05 14.39
C GLU A 759 -12.58 -8.04 12.92
N ASN A 760 -11.34 -7.61 12.67
CA ASN A 760 -10.75 -7.52 11.33
C ASN A 760 -9.95 -8.77 10.95
N ILE A 761 -9.74 -9.70 11.89
CA ILE A 761 -9.15 -11.00 11.58
C ILE A 761 -10.22 -11.93 11.00
N GLN A 762 -10.01 -12.40 9.78
CA GLN A 762 -10.95 -13.29 9.11
C GLN A 762 -10.61 -14.76 9.35
N THR A 763 -9.39 -15.18 9.01
CA THR A 763 -8.93 -16.56 9.22
C THR A 763 -7.69 -16.60 10.09
N ILE A 764 -7.69 -17.48 11.10
CA ILE A 764 -6.49 -17.93 11.82
C ILE A 764 -6.22 -19.39 11.48
N GLY A 765 -5.16 -19.67 10.71
CA GLY A 765 -4.77 -21.05 10.42
C GLY A 765 -4.13 -21.69 11.66
N LEU A 766 -4.70 -22.77 12.18
CA LEU A 766 -4.19 -23.44 13.37
C LEU A 766 -3.52 -24.77 13.05
N ALA A 767 -2.32 -24.96 13.59
CA ALA A 767 -1.72 -26.27 13.81
C ALA A 767 -1.45 -26.41 15.30
N ALA A 768 -2.28 -27.19 15.98
CA ALA A 768 -2.16 -27.55 17.40
C ALA A 768 -2.95 -28.84 17.67
N SER A 769 -2.66 -29.48 18.79
CA SER A 769 -3.51 -30.55 19.32
C SER A 769 -4.98 -30.11 19.43
N LEU A 770 -5.93 -31.03 19.24
CA LEU A 770 -7.35 -30.69 19.17
C LEU A 770 -7.86 -29.93 20.41
N GLU A 771 -7.39 -30.28 21.60
CA GLU A 771 -7.78 -29.58 22.84
C GLU A 771 -7.26 -28.14 22.87
N ARG A 772 -5.95 -27.93 22.63
CA ARG A 772 -5.38 -26.57 22.57
C ARG A 772 -5.95 -25.75 21.43
N ALA A 773 -6.24 -26.37 20.28
CA ALA A 773 -6.89 -25.71 19.15
C ALA A 773 -8.29 -25.20 19.53
N LYS A 774 -9.08 -25.99 20.28
CA LYS A 774 -10.39 -25.57 20.79
C LYS A 774 -10.27 -24.42 21.79
N GLU A 775 -9.33 -24.50 22.73
CA GLU A 775 -9.09 -23.43 23.72
C GLU A 775 -8.69 -22.11 23.04
N TYR A 776 -7.77 -22.18 22.09
CA TYR A 776 -7.33 -21.02 21.32
C TYR A 776 -8.48 -20.46 20.48
N ALA A 777 -9.18 -21.31 19.72
CA ALA A 777 -10.28 -20.88 18.86
C ALA A 777 -11.43 -20.26 19.66
N THR A 778 -11.73 -20.77 20.86
CA THR A 778 -12.74 -20.20 21.76
C THR A 778 -12.40 -18.75 22.13
N GLN A 779 -11.14 -18.47 22.47
CA GLN A 779 -10.70 -17.11 22.79
C GLN A 779 -10.64 -16.22 21.55
N ALA A 780 -10.03 -16.69 20.46
CA ALA A 780 -9.88 -15.91 19.24
C ALA A 780 -11.24 -15.51 18.62
N THR A 781 -12.19 -16.43 18.56
CA THR A 781 -13.53 -16.14 18.01
C THR A 781 -14.33 -15.21 18.92
N ALA A 782 -14.20 -15.31 20.24
CA ALA A 782 -14.78 -14.36 21.18
C ALA A 782 -14.21 -12.93 21.03
N MET A 783 -12.97 -12.80 20.54
CA MET A 783 -12.31 -11.52 20.24
C MET A 783 -12.63 -10.97 18.84
N GLY A 784 -13.33 -11.72 17.99
CA GLY A 784 -13.80 -11.26 16.68
C GLY A 784 -13.22 -11.98 15.47
N ALA A 785 -12.32 -12.96 15.65
CA ALA A 785 -11.84 -13.78 14.53
C ALA A 785 -13.01 -14.57 13.90
N ALA A 786 -13.16 -14.51 12.58
CA ALA A 786 -14.30 -15.16 11.93
C ALA A 786 -14.21 -16.69 11.90
N ARG A 787 -13.00 -17.27 11.74
CA ARG A 787 -12.79 -18.73 11.71
C ARG A 787 -11.35 -19.16 12.00
N CYS A 788 -11.21 -20.42 12.41
CA CYS A 788 -9.93 -21.04 12.77
C CYS A 788 -9.71 -22.43 12.10
N PRO A 789 -9.56 -22.52 10.76
CA PRO A 789 -9.34 -23.78 10.06
C PRO A 789 -7.93 -24.33 10.30
N SER A 790 -7.72 -25.60 9.98
CA SER A 790 -6.37 -26.17 9.93
C SER A 790 -5.52 -25.53 8.83
N ILE A 791 -4.23 -25.37 9.09
CA ILE A 791 -3.26 -24.94 8.08
C ILE A 791 -3.28 -25.89 6.87
N GLY A 792 -3.23 -25.32 5.66
CA GLY A 792 -3.44 -25.96 4.36
C GLY A 792 -4.88 -25.92 3.86
N ARG A 793 -5.80 -25.36 4.66
CA ARG A 793 -7.21 -25.15 4.32
C ARG A 793 -7.66 -23.71 4.57
N MET A 794 -6.72 -22.78 4.79
CA MET A 794 -7.06 -21.40 5.10
C MET A 794 -7.83 -20.73 3.97
N LEU A 795 -7.63 -21.16 2.72
CA LEU A 795 -8.32 -20.62 1.54
C LEU A 795 -9.50 -21.49 1.08
N ASN A 796 -9.94 -22.47 1.87
CA ASN A 796 -11.20 -23.15 1.63
C ASN A 796 -12.35 -22.24 2.08
N PHE A 797 -13.08 -21.63 1.14
CA PHE A 797 -14.22 -20.76 1.44
C PHE A 797 -15.47 -21.60 1.85
N GLU A 798 -15.45 -22.10 3.08
CA GLU A 798 -16.53 -22.86 3.72
C GLU A 798 -17.47 -21.95 4.54
N MET A 799 -18.61 -22.50 4.97
CA MET A 799 -19.60 -21.81 5.79
C MET A 799 -19.37 -22.09 7.29
N PRO A 800 -19.63 -21.11 8.19
CA PRO A 800 -19.99 -19.72 7.89
C PRO A 800 -18.81 -18.93 7.28
N TRP A 801 -19.11 -18.08 6.29
CA TRP A 801 -18.11 -17.24 5.65
C TRP A 801 -18.11 -15.85 6.28
N ASP A 802 -16.96 -15.41 6.78
CA ASP A 802 -16.78 -14.14 7.49
C ASP A 802 -17.74 -14.02 8.69
N GLY A 803 -18.04 -15.16 9.32
CA GLY A 803 -18.96 -15.24 10.46
C GLY A 803 -20.44 -15.18 10.06
N ILE A 804 -20.76 -15.24 8.77
CA ILE A 804 -22.12 -15.07 8.24
C ILE A 804 -22.54 -16.32 7.46
N ILE A 805 -23.78 -16.77 7.69
CA ILE A 805 -24.49 -17.68 6.79
C ILE A 805 -25.23 -16.82 5.78
N LEU A 806 -24.65 -16.63 4.59
CA LEU A 806 -25.14 -15.65 3.63
C LEU A 806 -26.57 -15.95 3.17
N ILE A 807 -26.92 -17.21 2.91
CA ILE A 807 -28.27 -17.61 2.47
C ILE A 807 -29.37 -17.08 3.40
N ASP A 808 -29.18 -17.12 4.72
CA ASP A 808 -30.17 -16.63 5.69
C ASP A 808 -30.40 -15.10 5.56
N ARG A 809 -29.38 -14.35 5.12
CA ARG A 809 -29.48 -12.91 4.83
C ARG A 809 -30.17 -12.59 3.50
N LEU A 810 -30.29 -13.57 2.61
CA LEU A 810 -30.83 -13.42 1.26
C LEU A 810 -32.32 -13.77 1.15
N ILE A 811 -32.91 -14.29 2.22
CA ILE A 811 -34.30 -14.76 2.25
C ILE A 811 -35.14 -14.01 3.29
N ARG A 812 -36.46 -14.22 3.21
CA ARG A 812 -37.44 -13.88 4.24
C ARG A 812 -38.16 -15.16 4.66
N TRP A 813 -38.14 -15.44 5.96
CA TRP A 813 -38.88 -16.57 6.52
C TRP A 813 -40.35 -16.19 6.71
N ASN A 814 -41.25 -17.04 6.23
CA ASN A 814 -42.70 -16.89 6.34
C ASN A 814 -43.28 -18.13 7.01
N THR A 815 -44.32 -17.92 7.82
CA THR A 815 -45.00 -18.98 8.56
C THR A 815 -46.42 -19.18 8.07
N LEU A 816 -46.92 -20.41 8.18
CA LEU A 816 -48.32 -20.76 7.96
C LEU A 816 -48.79 -21.68 9.12
N ALA A 817 -50.06 -21.50 9.52
CA ALA A 817 -50.74 -22.23 10.59
C ALA A 817 -50.32 -21.88 12.04
N GLY A 818 -50.46 -22.84 12.98
CA GLY A 818 -50.48 -22.63 14.43
C GLY A 818 -49.09 -22.44 15.07
N PRO A 819 -49.03 -22.13 16.38
CA PRO A 819 -47.75 -21.92 17.08
C PRO A 819 -46.90 -23.20 17.15
N LEU A 820 -45.61 -23.03 17.48
CA LEU A 820 -44.76 -24.14 17.94
C LEU A 820 -45.36 -24.69 19.24
N VAL A 821 -45.93 -25.89 19.21
CA VAL A 821 -46.48 -26.60 20.39
C VAL A 821 -45.58 -27.75 20.73
#